data_AF-A0A416T329-F1
#
_entry.id   AF-A0A416T329-F1
#
_cell.length_a   1.000
_cell.length_b   1.000
_cell.length_c   1.000
_cell.angle_alpha   90.00
_cell.angle_beta   90.00
_cell.angle_gamma   90.00
#
_symmetry.space_group_name_H-M   'P 1'
#
loop_
_entity.id
_entity.type
_entity.pdbx_description
1 polymer ?
#
loop_
_entity_poly.entity_id
_entity_poly.type
_entity_poly.pdbx_seq_one_letter_code
_entity_poly.pdbx_strand_id
1 'polypeptide(L)'
;MKHIIIFLFAYLFVIPVTAQQSSQNLALHLDGKDNNVRTGIGYLNGSWTLEAWVKGDDNSWKEQEVLFGGGEYSLTNRADYLPLVIENGRLHSTWPDLWSKEVLDDQWHHVALSCDGVATRLYLDGEVIDSKITAMSVLPGALGVNEDDLTTFGGLMDEVRIWNSAVPTETLKEWMGKPLEPTHPQFKTLVAYYNFDDGIEDVSTNWVGKGDQAYHIRNGRLQYKGSIPMAYTVPNDNPKFVKPAKQQELFNAIVIDSEWDADQGSSDDQILKLRIAVTGDRNPLRLTELELDLSDVTTLSDISQIHIYHTGKTARSNIKTELFGQGEIPKKKMIFKDEQGVLTLTPGINYLLVTADIAEKATVGNKIKISVPSFKLGETTYIPETSERNIDKRISENSQNNPNIIKVLQWNIWHGGNHVGDDGQARVIDLVKATNADIITMQEGYGSQKRIQDSLGYYMQTPSLQDNLVLFSRYPITDIPTKKTFNSNPVKLTLPGNRPLLVNACWLRYAYQPEYSCNYPCIGHNTSTWVAEDAARGLEDMKYILEKDTKPYLTEGEDTPIIIGGDFNSCSHLDWTKKAASIHFGYGPVPFPISQYMLDQGYKDSFREINPDEIARPEGTFAVIYGHLQVSRIDFLYYKGNNIRAVSSKIVKTTPEIDDVWASDHAAVLTTFELTPLSGK
;
A
#
# COMPACT_ATOMS: atom_id res chain seq x y z
N MET A 1 16.15 74.88 7.15
CA MET A 1 14.84 74.61 7.78
C MET A 1 14.43 73.20 7.42
N LYS A 2 14.21 72.38 8.43
CA LYS A 2 13.80 70.96 8.37
C LYS A 2 12.34 70.88 7.91
N HIS A 3 12.03 70.10 6.89
CA HIS A 3 10.68 69.60 6.65
C HIS A 3 10.71 68.07 6.62
N ILE A 4 10.25 67.52 7.73
CA ILE A 4 9.98 66.09 7.95
C ILE A 4 8.63 65.82 7.29
N ILE A 5 8.59 64.93 6.31
CA ILE A 5 7.34 64.37 5.78
C ILE A 5 7.15 63.01 6.48
N ILE A 6 6.16 62.93 7.35
CA ILE A 6 5.70 61.70 7.98
C ILE A 6 4.73 61.03 7.01
N PHE A 7 5.08 59.86 6.49
CA PHE A 7 4.13 58.96 5.84
C PHE A 7 3.51 58.05 6.91
N LEU A 8 2.22 58.25 7.19
CA LEU A 8 1.40 57.30 7.94
C LEU A 8 1.12 56.09 7.04
N PHE A 9 1.67 54.91 7.38
CA PHE A 9 1.20 53.64 6.85
C PHE A 9 0.02 53.17 7.70
N ALA A 10 -1.20 53.24 7.14
CA ALA A 10 -2.36 52.58 7.72
C ALA A 10 -2.27 51.07 7.40
N TYR A 11 -1.97 50.27 8.43
CA TYR A 11 -2.12 48.81 8.36
C TYR A 11 -3.62 48.48 8.36
N LEU A 12 -4.17 48.20 7.18
CA LEU A 12 -5.45 47.49 7.06
C LEU A 12 -5.19 46.03 7.44
N PHE A 13 -5.62 45.64 8.65
CA PHE A 13 -5.81 44.24 9.01
C PHE A 13 -6.91 43.67 8.10
N VAL A 14 -6.51 42.99 7.03
CA VAL A 14 -7.39 42.08 6.32
C VAL A 14 -7.48 40.82 7.18
N ILE A 15 -8.54 40.70 7.96
CA ILE A 15 -8.94 39.42 8.55
C ILE A 15 -9.30 38.53 7.36
N PRO A 16 -8.62 37.39 7.11
CA PRO A 16 -9.12 36.44 6.15
C PRO A 16 -10.40 35.86 6.75
N VAL A 17 -11.54 36.31 6.24
CA VAL A 17 -12.78 35.55 6.35
C VAL A 17 -12.53 34.30 5.51
N THR A 18 -12.11 33.22 6.15
CA THR A 18 -12.17 31.89 5.55
C THR A 18 -13.64 31.62 5.27
N ALA A 19 -14.03 31.72 4.00
CA ALA A 19 -15.29 31.16 3.57
C ALA A 19 -15.26 29.68 3.94
N GLN A 20 -16.11 29.28 4.88
CA GLN A 20 -16.35 27.90 5.23
C GLN A 20 -16.90 27.23 3.97
N GLN A 21 -16.02 26.59 3.20
CA GLN A 21 -16.40 25.83 2.03
C GLN A 21 -17.37 24.75 2.52
N SER A 22 -18.65 24.88 2.17
CA SER A 22 -19.65 23.85 2.44
C SER A 22 -19.09 22.53 1.89
N SER A 23 -19.22 21.44 2.64
CA SER A 23 -18.85 20.12 2.13
C SER A 23 -19.56 19.91 0.80
N GLN A 24 -18.77 19.72 -0.26
CA GLN A 24 -19.33 19.48 -1.58
C GLN A 24 -19.89 18.05 -1.57
N ASN A 25 -21.05 17.86 -2.23
CA ASN A 25 -21.60 16.55 -2.51
C ASN A 25 -21.06 16.16 -3.88
N LEU A 26 -20.13 15.19 -3.95
CA LEU A 26 -19.41 14.88 -5.18
C LEU A 26 -19.61 13.42 -5.58
N ALA A 27 -19.65 13.15 -6.88
CA ALA A 27 -19.67 11.81 -7.45
C ALA A 27 -18.40 11.56 -8.25
N LEU A 28 -17.91 10.33 -8.23
CA LEU A 28 -16.85 9.85 -9.12
C LEU A 28 -17.39 9.79 -10.55
N HIS A 29 -16.66 10.35 -11.50
CA HIS A 29 -16.93 10.24 -12.92
C HIS A 29 -15.88 9.36 -13.59
N LEU A 30 -16.36 8.33 -14.28
CA LEU A 30 -15.60 7.38 -15.08
C LEU A 30 -15.95 7.64 -16.54
N ASP A 31 -14.94 7.81 -17.40
CA ASP A 31 -15.14 8.29 -18.77
C ASP A 31 -15.46 7.21 -19.80
N GLY A 32 -15.64 5.96 -19.35
CA GLY A 32 -15.89 4.81 -20.21
C GLY A 32 -14.75 4.47 -21.17
N LYS A 33 -13.52 4.91 -20.90
CA LYS A 33 -12.33 4.59 -21.71
C LYS A 33 -11.34 3.74 -20.92
N ASP A 34 -10.30 4.35 -20.36
CA ASP A 34 -9.17 3.64 -19.76
C ASP A 34 -9.02 3.90 -18.25
N ASN A 35 -10.00 4.55 -17.61
CA ASN A 35 -9.96 4.80 -16.17
C ASN A 35 -9.76 3.49 -15.39
N ASN A 36 -8.78 3.49 -14.47
CA ASN A 36 -8.38 2.32 -13.71
C ASN A 36 -8.46 2.59 -12.21
N VAL A 37 -9.66 2.46 -11.64
CA VAL A 37 -9.96 2.74 -10.23
C VAL A 37 -9.90 1.45 -9.42
N ARG A 38 -8.81 1.26 -8.67
CA ARG A 38 -8.51 0.00 -7.93
C ARG A 38 -8.77 0.16 -6.44
N THR A 39 -9.57 -0.72 -5.85
CA THR A 39 -9.71 -0.82 -4.38
C THR A 39 -8.64 -1.73 -3.77
N GLY A 40 -8.20 -2.75 -4.51
CA GLY A 40 -7.29 -3.79 -4.03
C GLY A 40 -7.90 -4.74 -2.98
N ILE A 41 -9.20 -4.66 -2.71
CA ILE A 41 -9.88 -5.51 -1.71
C ILE A 41 -9.82 -6.98 -2.14
N GLY A 42 -9.43 -7.86 -1.21
CA GLY A 42 -9.37 -9.31 -1.43
C GLY A 42 -10.74 -10.00 -1.37
N TYR A 43 -10.73 -11.32 -1.23
CA TYR A 43 -11.96 -12.12 -1.23
C TYR A 43 -12.91 -11.75 -0.07
N LEU A 44 -14.17 -11.50 -0.42
CA LEU A 44 -15.27 -11.54 0.54
C LEU A 44 -15.91 -12.92 0.48
N ASN A 45 -15.86 -13.62 1.60
CA ASN A 45 -16.36 -15.00 1.73
C ASN A 45 -17.59 -15.04 2.64
N GLY A 46 -18.47 -16.02 2.42
CA GLY A 46 -19.68 -16.19 3.24
C GLY A 46 -20.72 -15.13 2.92
N SER A 47 -20.99 -14.22 3.88
CA SER A 47 -21.97 -13.16 3.72
C SER A 47 -21.31 -11.83 3.34
N TRP A 48 -21.87 -11.11 2.38
CA TRP A 48 -21.34 -9.83 1.91
C TRP A 48 -22.41 -9.02 1.18
N THR A 49 -22.16 -7.72 0.99
CA THR A 49 -22.97 -6.82 0.14
C THR A 49 -22.07 -5.81 -0.55
N LEU A 50 -22.28 -5.60 -1.85
CA LEU A 50 -21.70 -4.54 -2.66
C LEU A 50 -22.85 -3.60 -3.05
N GLU A 51 -22.71 -2.30 -2.84
CA GLU A 51 -23.72 -1.32 -3.27
C GLU A 51 -23.10 0.02 -3.69
N ALA A 52 -23.79 0.72 -4.59
CA ALA A 52 -23.44 2.07 -5.03
C ALA A 52 -24.67 2.76 -5.63
N TRP A 53 -24.62 4.09 -5.72
CA TRP A 53 -25.41 4.83 -6.71
C TRP A 53 -24.64 4.90 -8.02
N VAL A 54 -25.33 4.67 -9.13
CA VAL A 54 -24.76 4.76 -10.48
C VAL A 54 -25.69 5.53 -11.42
N LYS A 55 -25.10 6.20 -12.41
CA LYS A 55 -25.81 6.88 -13.50
C LYS A 55 -24.95 6.81 -14.76
N GLY A 56 -25.45 6.27 -15.86
CA GLY A 56 -24.72 6.26 -17.13
C GLY A 56 -24.53 7.68 -17.70
N ASP A 57 -23.49 7.89 -18.50
CA ASP A 57 -23.32 9.14 -19.26
C ASP A 57 -24.48 9.37 -20.24
N ASP A 58 -24.99 8.27 -20.78
CA ASP A 58 -26.21 8.17 -21.56
C ASP A 58 -26.84 6.78 -21.34
N ASN A 59 -27.81 6.42 -22.18
CA ASN A 59 -28.44 5.09 -22.17
C ASN A 59 -27.96 4.19 -23.32
N SER A 60 -26.83 4.52 -23.94
CA SER A 60 -26.18 3.76 -25.01
C SER A 60 -25.12 2.83 -24.43
N TRP A 61 -25.59 1.82 -23.70
CA TRP A 61 -24.75 0.84 -23.03
C TRP A 61 -23.91 0.00 -23.99
N LYS A 62 -22.66 -0.29 -23.58
CA LYS A 62 -21.81 -1.27 -24.28
C LYS A 62 -22.37 -2.70 -24.12
N GLU A 63 -21.74 -3.65 -24.81
CA GLU A 63 -22.04 -5.08 -24.60
C GLU A 63 -21.88 -5.46 -23.13
N GLN A 64 -20.82 -4.96 -22.48
CA GLN A 64 -20.60 -5.11 -21.05
C GLN A 64 -19.90 -3.86 -20.49
N GLU A 65 -20.36 -3.38 -19.34
CA GLU A 65 -19.73 -2.34 -18.54
C GLU A 65 -19.61 -2.79 -17.08
N VAL A 66 -18.41 -2.70 -16.50
CA VAL A 66 -18.14 -3.21 -15.16
C VAL A 66 -18.51 -2.17 -14.11
N LEU A 67 -19.34 -2.52 -13.12
CA LEU A 67 -19.58 -1.66 -11.96
C LEU A 67 -18.64 -2.03 -10.81
N PHE A 68 -18.64 -3.31 -10.43
CA PHE A 68 -17.68 -3.89 -9.49
C PHE A 68 -16.91 -4.99 -10.21
N GLY A 69 -15.59 -4.84 -10.28
CA GLY A 69 -14.68 -5.80 -10.88
C GLY A 69 -13.62 -6.29 -9.90
N GLY A 70 -12.92 -7.35 -10.25
CA GLY A 70 -11.81 -7.90 -9.48
C GLY A 70 -10.49 -7.20 -9.77
N GLY A 71 -10.33 -6.72 -11.01
CA GLY A 71 -9.13 -6.03 -11.45
C GLY A 71 -7.99 -6.97 -11.85
N GLU A 72 -6.76 -6.48 -11.84
CA GLU A 72 -5.59 -7.30 -12.16
C GLU A 72 -5.45 -8.49 -11.21
N TYR A 73 -4.97 -9.61 -11.76
CA TYR A 73 -4.75 -10.86 -11.04
C TYR A 73 -6.02 -11.43 -10.37
N SER A 74 -7.20 -11.05 -10.87
CA SER A 74 -8.49 -11.45 -10.28
C SER A 74 -9.12 -12.68 -10.94
N LEU A 75 -8.63 -13.09 -12.11
CA LEU A 75 -9.10 -14.24 -12.88
C LEU A 75 -8.85 -15.55 -12.13
N THR A 76 -9.76 -15.89 -11.22
CA THR A 76 -9.66 -17.06 -10.36
C THR A 76 -10.88 -17.95 -10.48
N ASN A 77 -10.73 -19.25 -10.19
CA ASN A 77 -11.82 -20.23 -10.21
C ASN A 77 -12.51 -20.39 -8.85
N ARG A 78 -12.39 -19.38 -7.97
CA ARG A 78 -12.82 -19.47 -6.56
C ARG A 78 -13.80 -18.39 -6.12
N ALA A 79 -13.75 -17.23 -6.76
CA ALA A 79 -14.64 -16.12 -6.46
C ALA A 79 -15.05 -15.42 -7.74
N ASP A 80 -16.26 -14.88 -7.74
CA ASP A 80 -16.74 -14.05 -8.82
C ASP A 80 -15.93 -12.74 -8.85
N TYR A 81 -15.14 -12.60 -9.92
CA TYR A 81 -14.29 -11.45 -10.20
C TYR A 81 -14.98 -10.40 -11.09
N LEU A 82 -16.20 -10.68 -11.57
CA LEU A 82 -17.08 -9.72 -12.23
C LEU A 82 -18.46 -9.75 -11.53
N PRO A 83 -18.49 -9.42 -10.23
CA PRO A 83 -19.68 -9.61 -9.42
C PRO A 83 -20.88 -8.81 -9.92
N LEU A 84 -20.68 -7.58 -10.42
CA LEU A 84 -21.76 -6.72 -10.86
C LEU A 84 -21.36 -5.90 -12.09
N VAL A 85 -22.10 -6.07 -13.18
CA VAL A 85 -21.90 -5.40 -14.46
C VAL A 85 -23.24 -4.88 -15.01
N ILE A 86 -23.17 -4.06 -16.05
CA ILE A 86 -24.28 -3.76 -16.94
C ILE A 86 -23.98 -4.47 -18.26
N GLU A 87 -24.77 -5.46 -18.63
CA GLU A 87 -24.62 -6.22 -19.87
C GLU A 87 -25.78 -5.92 -20.82
N ASN A 88 -25.48 -5.37 -22.00
CA ASN A 88 -26.48 -4.90 -22.97
C ASN A 88 -27.55 -4.00 -22.32
N GLY A 89 -27.10 -3.13 -21.42
CA GLY A 89 -27.93 -2.20 -20.65
C GLY A 89 -28.72 -2.78 -19.49
N ARG A 90 -28.60 -4.08 -19.19
CA ARG A 90 -29.25 -4.70 -18.04
C ARG A 90 -28.26 -4.92 -16.91
N LEU A 91 -28.68 -4.68 -15.67
CA LEU A 91 -27.89 -5.03 -14.51
C LEU A 91 -27.75 -6.54 -14.44
N HIS A 92 -26.52 -7.03 -14.31
CA HIS A 92 -26.21 -8.45 -14.32
C HIS A 92 -25.14 -8.83 -13.30
N SER A 93 -25.33 -9.98 -12.67
CA SER A 93 -24.30 -10.63 -11.86
C SER A 93 -23.87 -11.92 -12.53
N THR A 94 -22.59 -12.01 -12.89
CA THR A 94 -22.11 -12.94 -13.93
C THR A 94 -22.15 -14.41 -13.50
N TRP A 95 -21.63 -14.76 -12.32
CA TRP A 95 -21.59 -16.14 -11.86
C TRP A 95 -22.94 -16.67 -11.35
N PRO A 96 -23.72 -15.94 -10.53
CA PRO A 96 -25.01 -16.43 -10.10
C PRO A 96 -26.03 -16.35 -11.25
N ASP A 97 -25.73 -15.59 -12.30
CA ASP A 97 -26.57 -15.38 -13.48
C ASP A 97 -27.91 -14.75 -13.10
N LEU A 98 -27.83 -13.57 -12.49
CA LEU A 98 -28.97 -12.78 -12.03
C LEU A 98 -29.13 -11.54 -12.89
N TRP A 99 -30.36 -11.19 -13.28
CA TRP A 99 -30.61 -10.15 -14.28
C TRP A 99 -31.69 -9.15 -13.87
N SER A 100 -31.50 -7.88 -14.23
CA SER A 100 -32.62 -6.97 -14.37
C SER A 100 -33.46 -7.32 -15.60
N LYS A 101 -34.78 -7.13 -15.50
CA LYS A 101 -35.69 -7.33 -16.64
C LYS A 101 -35.56 -6.20 -17.65
N GLU A 102 -35.57 -4.98 -17.12
CA GLU A 102 -35.52 -3.75 -17.90
C GLU A 102 -34.07 -3.31 -18.10
N VAL A 103 -33.86 -2.62 -19.22
CA VAL A 103 -32.64 -1.87 -19.50
C VAL A 103 -32.64 -0.62 -18.62
N LEU A 104 -31.49 -0.30 -18.03
CA LEU A 104 -31.31 0.90 -17.23
C LEU A 104 -31.39 2.14 -18.12
N ASP A 105 -32.02 3.20 -17.61
CA ASP A 105 -31.97 4.51 -18.24
C ASP A 105 -30.71 5.29 -17.79
N ASP A 106 -30.62 6.56 -18.17
CA ASP A 106 -29.51 7.47 -17.85
C ASP A 106 -29.73 8.26 -16.54
N GLN A 107 -30.63 7.79 -15.66
CA GLN A 107 -30.90 8.40 -14.36
C GLN A 107 -30.14 7.69 -13.24
N TRP A 108 -30.15 8.32 -12.06
CA TRP A 108 -29.56 7.73 -10.87
C TRP A 108 -30.35 6.52 -10.37
N HIS A 109 -29.65 5.40 -10.30
CA HIS A 109 -30.13 4.15 -9.74
C HIS A 109 -29.25 3.69 -8.58
N HIS A 110 -29.88 3.23 -7.50
CA HIS A 110 -29.16 2.46 -6.49
C HIS A 110 -29.06 1.02 -6.96
N VAL A 111 -27.85 0.46 -6.98
CA VAL A 111 -27.61 -0.93 -7.37
C VAL A 111 -26.91 -1.66 -6.24
N ALA A 112 -27.32 -2.90 -5.98
CA ALA A 112 -26.62 -3.73 -5.01
C ALA A 112 -26.66 -5.21 -5.35
N LEU A 113 -25.64 -5.92 -4.89
CA LEU A 113 -25.56 -7.38 -4.89
C LEU A 113 -25.24 -7.86 -3.49
N SER A 114 -26.00 -8.81 -2.97
CA SER A 114 -25.85 -9.31 -1.60
C SER A 114 -25.93 -10.83 -1.54
N CYS A 115 -25.06 -11.45 -0.75
CA CYS A 115 -25.09 -12.87 -0.44
C CYS A 115 -25.22 -13.05 1.07
N ASP A 116 -26.21 -13.81 1.53
CA ASP A 116 -26.43 -14.11 2.96
C ASP A 116 -25.73 -15.39 3.43
N GLY A 117 -24.91 -15.99 2.58
CA GLY A 117 -24.27 -17.29 2.81
C GLY A 117 -25.12 -18.49 2.36
N VAL A 118 -26.34 -18.24 1.87
CA VAL A 118 -27.24 -19.25 1.30
C VAL A 118 -27.73 -18.85 -0.10
N ALA A 119 -28.14 -17.59 -0.27
CA ALA A 119 -28.67 -17.04 -1.50
C ALA A 119 -28.04 -15.69 -1.86
N THR A 120 -27.79 -15.51 -3.15
CA THR A 120 -27.39 -14.24 -3.75
C THR A 120 -28.62 -13.53 -4.30
N ARG A 121 -28.72 -12.22 -4.04
CA ARG A 121 -29.83 -11.35 -4.45
C ARG A 121 -29.30 -10.11 -5.15
N LEU A 122 -29.91 -9.78 -6.27
CA LEU A 122 -29.67 -8.57 -7.04
C LEU A 122 -30.73 -7.53 -6.72
N TYR A 123 -30.30 -6.29 -6.51
CA TYR A 123 -31.16 -5.18 -6.12
C TYR A 123 -31.04 -4.02 -7.10
N LEU A 124 -32.18 -3.37 -7.37
CA LEU A 124 -32.27 -2.11 -8.08
C LEU A 124 -33.25 -1.19 -7.33
N ASP A 125 -32.80 0.03 -7.05
CA ASP A 125 -33.52 1.04 -6.28
C ASP A 125 -34.09 0.50 -4.95
N GLY A 126 -33.29 -0.33 -4.28
CA GLY A 126 -33.61 -0.93 -2.98
C GLY A 126 -34.52 -2.16 -3.02
N GLU A 127 -35.05 -2.54 -4.17
CA GLU A 127 -35.91 -3.71 -4.33
C GLU A 127 -35.14 -4.93 -4.85
N VAL A 128 -35.47 -6.13 -4.38
CA VAL A 128 -34.93 -7.37 -4.93
C VAL A 128 -35.55 -7.61 -6.30
N ILE A 129 -34.74 -7.60 -7.37
CA ILE A 129 -35.20 -7.81 -8.74
C ILE A 129 -34.98 -9.24 -9.23
N ASP A 130 -33.97 -9.92 -8.69
CA ASP A 130 -33.66 -11.32 -8.99
C ASP A 130 -32.89 -11.98 -7.85
N SER A 131 -32.96 -13.31 -7.75
CA SER A 131 -32.31 -14.07 -6.68
C SER A 131 -32.09 -15.54 -7.04
N LYS A 132 -31.05 -16.14 -6.45
CA LYS A 132 -30.75 -17.56 -6.61
C LYS A 132 -30.19 -18.14 -5.31
N ILE A 133 -30.59 -19.37 -4.99
CA ILE A 133 -30.05 -20.13 -3.86
C ILE A 133 -28.66 -20.63 -4.25
N THR A 134 -27.70 -19.72 -4.19
CA THR A 134 -26.29 -19.95 -4.41
C THR A 134 -25.54 -19.02 -3.47
N ALA A 135 -24.47 -19.51 -2.86
CA ALA A 135 -23.55 -18.71 -2.07
C ALA A 135 -22.19 -18.77 -2.75
N MET A 136 -21.57 -17.62 -2.92
CA MET A 136 -20.27 -17.51 -3.59
C MET A 136 -19.42 -16.44 -2.93
N SER A 137 -18.12 -16.59 -3.06
CA SER A 137 -17.20 -15.52 -2.75
C SER A 137 -17.15 -14.54 -3.91
N VAL A 138 -16.88 -13.27 -3.60
CA VAL A 138 -16.64 -12.22 -4.60
C VAL A 138 -15.29 -11.57 -4.38
N LEU A 139 -14.77 -10.95 -5.42
CA LEU A 139 -13.53 -10.17 -5.38
C LEU A 139 -13.80 -8.75 -5.90
N PRO A 140 -14.12 -7.77 -5.03
CA PRO A 140 -14.43 -6.40 -5.42
C PRO A 140 -13.17 -5.53 -5.45
N GLY A 141 -12.17 -5.94 -6.24
CA GLY A 141 -10.85 -5.32 -6.29
C GLY A 141 -10.76 -4.02 -7.12
N ALA A 142 -11.81 -3.66 -7.84
CA ALA A 142 -11.89 -2.48 -8.70
C ALA A 142 -13.33 -1.94 -8.84
N LEU A 143 -13.45 -0.66 -9.22
CA LEU A 143 -14.71 0.02 -9.50
C LEU A 143 -14.69 0.51 -10.95
N GLY A 144 -15.76 0.28 -11.70
CA GLY A 144 -15.86 0.78 -13.08
C GLY A 144 -15.02 0.03 -14.12
N VAL A 145 -14.24 -0.99 -13.72
CA VAL A 145 -13.24 -1.64 -14.58
C VAL A 145 -12.90 -3.06 -14.10
N ASN A 146 -12.45 -3.92 -15.02
CA ASN A 146 -11.71 -5.15 -14.70
C ASN A 146 -10.28 -5.09 -15.25
N GLU A 147 -10.03 -5.52 -16.49
CA GLU A 147 -8.70 -5.41 -17.14
C GLU A 147 -8.77 -4.90 -18.58
N ASP A 148 -9.97 -4.73 -19.16
CA ASP A 148 -10.19 -4.38 -20.56
C ASP A 148 -10.90 -3.03 -20.68
N ASP A 149 -10.34 -2.13 -21.50
CA ASP A 149 -10.87 -0.79 -21.75
C ASP A 149 -12.21 -0.82 -22.50
N LEU A 150 -12.50 -1.90 -23.21
CA LEU A 150 -13.80 -2.10 -23.87
C LEU A 150 -14.94 -2.31 -22.86
N THR A 151 -14.62 -2.70 -21.62
CA THR A 151 -15.60 -3.02 -20.57
C THR A 151 -15.70 -1.98 -19.47
N THR A 152 -14.98 -0.86 -19.59
CA THR A 152 -15.02 0.20 -18.59
C THR A 152 -16.38 0.90 -18.56
N PHE A 153 -16.86 1.23 -17.36
CA PHE A 153 -18.10 1.96 -17.17
C PHE A 153 -17.94 3.44 -17.54
N GLY A 154 -18.91 3.97 -18.28
CA GLY A 154 -19.02 5.39 -18.61
C GLY A 154 -20.17 6.04 -17.84
N GLY A 155 -19.86 6.87 -16.85
CA GLY A 155 -20.86 7.53 -16.05
C GLY A 155 -20.40 7.94 -14.66
N LEU A 156 -21.37 8.13 -13.77
CA LEU A 156 -21.17 8.58 -12.40
C LEU A 156 -21.38 7.45 -11.40
N MET A 157 -20.57 7.43 -10.35
CA MET A 157 -20.69 6.56 -9.19
C MET A 157 -20.60 7.37 -7.90
N ASP A 158 -21.41 7.03 -6.91
CA ASP A 158 -21.32 7.63 -5.58
C ASP A 158 -21.76 6.66 -4.49
N GLU A 159 -21.42 6.97 -3.24
CA GLU A 159 -21.81 6.23 -2.04
C GLU A 159 -21.51 4.73 -2.13
N VAL A 160 -20.31 4.41 -2.60
CA VAL A 160 -19.85 3.03 -2.76
C VAL A 160 -19.61 2.44 -1.37
N ARG A 161 -20.34 1.37 -1.04
CA ARG A 161 -20.24 0.67 0.25
C ARG A 161 -20.02 -0.82 0.02
N ILE A 162 -19.06 -1.37 0.76
CA ILE A 162 -18.69 -2.78 0.70
C ILE A 162 -18.76 -3.36 2.11
N TRP A 163 -19.52 -4.43 2.27
CA TRP A 163 -19.84 -5.03 3.56
C TRP A 163 -19.39 -6.50 3.61
N ASN A 164 -18.85 -6.97 4.74
CA ASN A 164 -18.62 -8.38 5.03
C ASN A 164 -19.83 -9.05 5.72
N SER A 165 -21.03 -8.56 5.38
CA SER A 165 -22.31 -9.12 5.80
C SER A 165 -23.37 -8.88 4.74
N ALA A 166 -24.43 -9.68 4.72
CA ALA A 166 -25.62 -9.36 3.95
C ALA A 166 -26.40 -8.23 4.62
N VAL A 167 -26.56 -7.09 3.93
CA VAL A 167 -27.42 -6.00 4.40
C VAL A 167 -28.89 -6.37 4.18
N PRO A 168 -29.75 -6.38 5.21
CA PRO A 168 -31.17 -6.65 5.03
C PRO A 168 -31.81 -5.64 4.08
N THR A 169 -32.76 -6.11 3.26
CA THR A 169 -33.48 -5.30 2.27
C THR A 169 -34.07 -4.02 2.87
N GLU A 170 -34.71 -4.09 4.03
CA GLU A 170 -35.30 -2.91 4.68
C GLU A 170 -34.25 -1.90 5.11
N THR A 171 -33.11 -2.36 5.63
CA THR A 171 -31.96 -1.51 5.98
C THR A 171 -31.40 -0.83 4.73
N LEU A 172 -31.20 -1.58 3.64
CA LEU A 172 -30.69 -1.05 2.38
C LEU A 172 -31.61 0.04 1.81
N LYS A 173 -32.93 -0.19 1.80
CA LYS A 173 -33.94 0.83 1.41
C LYS A 173 -33.90 2.08 2.29
N GLU A 174 -33.74 1.90 3.60
CA GLU A 174 -33.69 3.01 4.55
C GLU A 174 -32.44 3.88 4.35
N TRP A 175 -31.30 3.27 4.01
CA TRP A 175 -29.98 3.89 4.03
C TRP A 175 -29.41 4.25 2.66
N MET A 176 -29.98 3.77 1.55
CA MET A 176 -29.46 4.08 0.21
C MET A 176 -29.47 5.60 -0.08
N GLY A 177 -30.51 6.34 0.30
CA GLY A 177 -30.65 7.77 -0.03
C GLY A 177 -30.01 8.75 0.95
N LYS A 178 -29.15 8.28 1.86
CA LYS A 178 -28.58 9.08 2.96
C LYS A 178 -27.06 8.86 3.04
N PRO A 179 -26.26 9.87 3.41
CA PRO A 179 -24.87 9.64 3.79
C PRO A 179 -24.78 8.57 4.88
N LEU A 180 -23.75 7.73 4.82
CA LEU A 180 -23.58 6.69 5.82
C LEU A 180 -23.18 7.30 7.17
N GLU A 181 -23.67 6.72 8.27
CA GLU A 181 -23.39 7.18 9.63
C GLU A 181 -23.12 6.00 10.56
N PRO A 182 -22.44 6.20 11.71
CA PRO A 182 -22.12 5.13 12.66
C PRO A 182 -23.33 4.44 13.30
N THR A 183 -24.51 5.06 13.18
CA THR A 183 -25.79 4.51 13.63
C THR A 183 -26.36 3.45 12.68
N HIS A 184 -25.73 3.21 11.52
CA HIS A 184 -26.11 2.12 10.63
C HIS A 184 -26.06 0.77 11.39
N PRO A 185 -27.12 -0.05 11.35
CA PRO A 185 -27.20 -1.30 12.13
C PRO A 185 -26.05 -2.29 11.89
N GLN A 186 -25.41 -2.19 10.72
CA GLN A 186 -24.30 -3.03 10.29
C GLN A 186 -22.97 -2.27 10.16
N PHE A 187 -22.83 -1.09 10.76
CA PHE A 187 -21.60 -0.29 10.64
C PHE A 187 -20.30 -1.07 10.91
N LYS A 188 -20.33 -2.01 11.87
CA LYS A 188 -19.17 -2.84 12.23
C LYS A 188 -18.77 -3.90 11.19
N THR A 189 -19.58 -4.15 10.17
CA THR A 189 -19.29 -5.07 9.07
C THR A 189 -18.87 -4.33 7.79
N LEU A 190 -18.78 -3.00 7.85
CA LEU A 190 -18.33 -2.17 6.73
C LEU A 190 -16.83 -2.41 6.49
N VAL A 191 -16.50 -2.82 5.28
CA VAL A 191 -15.12 -3.03 4.81
C VAL A 191 -14.60 -1.78 4.10
N ALA A 192 -15.46 -1.14 3.31
CA ALA A 192 -15.11 0.10 2.65
C ALA A 192 -16.29 1.05 2.48
N TYR A 193 -16.00 2.35 2.59
CA TYR A 193 -16.92 3.43 2.24
C TYR A 193 -16.17 4.53 1.49
N TYR A 194 -16.60 4.77 0.24
CA TYR A 194 -16.11 5.83 -0.63
C TYR A 194 -17.29 6.70 -1.05
N ASN A 195 -17.35 7.90 -0.48
CA ASN A 195 -18.37 8.92 -0.78
C ASN A 195 -17.90 10.01 -1.74
N PHE A 196 -16.62 9.98 -2.11
CA PHE A 196 -15.99 10.94 -3.04
C PHE A 196 -16.11 12.44 -2.71
N ASP A 197 -16.67 12.79 -1.55
CA ASP A 197 -16.92 14.18 -1.12
C ASP A 197 -15.65 14.98 -0.83
N ASP A 198 -14.55 14.29 -0.51
CA ASP A 198 -13.22 14.89 -0.37
C ASP A 198 -12.48 14.98 -1.73
N GLY A 199 -13.13 14.58 -2.82
CA GLY A 199 -12.57 14.51 -4.15
C GLY A 199 -11.81 13.22 -4.44
N ILE A 200 -11.30 13.10 -5.66
CA ILE A 200 -10.32 12.09 -6.04
C ILE A 200 -9.26 12.75 -6.93
N GLU A 201 -8.00 12.58 -6.56
CA GLU A 201 -6.85 12.87 -7.40
C GLU A 201 -6.19 11.51 -7.74
N ASP A 202 -4.99 11.22 -7.23
CA ASP A 202 -4.39 9.89 -7.37
C ASP A 202 -4.99 8.86 -6.38
N VAL A 203 -5.62 9.34 -5.30
CA VAL A 203 -6.14 8.53 -4.19
C VAL A 203 -7.51 9.01 -3.73
N SER A 204 -8.36 8.08 -3.32
CA SER A 204 -9.54 8.36 -2.48
C SER A 204 -9.54 7.49 -1.23
N THR A 205 -9.73 8.10 -0.07
CA THR A 205 -9.62 7.45 1.23
C THR A 205 -10.82 6.55 1.50
N ASN A 206 -10.56 5.31 1.93
CA ASN A 206 -11.57 4.45 2.55
C ASN A 206 -11.80 4.92 4.00
N TRP A 207 -12.99 5.42 4.32
CA TRP A 207 -13.27 6.01 5.63
C TRP A 207 -13.17 5.02 6.80
N VAL A 208 -13.29 3.72 6.56
CA VAL A 208 -13.15 2.66 7.59
C VAL A 208 -11.93 1.77 7.42
N GLY A 209 -11.10 2.02 6.40
CA GLY A 209 -9.91 1.23 6.09
C GLY A 209 -8.86 1.28 7.20
N LYS A 210 -8.29 0.15 7.60
CA LYS A 210 -7.31 0.08 8.68
C LYS A 210 -6.21 -0.94 8.38
N GLY A 211 -5.11 -0.83 9.12
CA GLY A 211 -3.94 -1.69 8.94
C GLY A 211 -3.06 -1.28 7.77
N ASP A 212 -2.19 -2.20 7.35
CA ASP A 212 -1.27 -2.07 6.22
C ASP A 212 -1.97 -2.04 4.87
N GLN A 213 -3.20 -2.55 4.80
CA GLN A 213 -4.06 -2.46 3.64
C GLN A 213 -5.36 -1.76 4.02
N ALA A 214 -5.30 -0.43 4.12
CA ALA A 214 -6.50 0.38 4.33
C ALA A 214 -7.44 0.38 3.10
N TYR A 215 -7.02 -0.23 1.98
CA TYR A 215 -7.76 -0.31 0.72
C TYR A 215 -8.24 1.07 0.27
N HIS A 216 -7.38 2.07 0.32
CA HIS A 216 -7.67 3.33 -0.33
C HIS A 216 -7.71 3.12 -1.83
N ILE A 217 -8.62 3.81 -2.51
CA ILE A 217 -8.71 3.75 -3.96
C ILE A 217 -7.42 4.30 -4.54
N ARG A 218 -6.86 3.58 -5.50
CA ARG A 218 -5.77 4.04 -6.37
C ARG A 218 -6.38 4.40 -7.71
N ASN A 219 -6.19 5.64 -8.12
CA ASN A 219 -6.65 6.15 -9.40
C ASN A 219 -5.52 6.05 -10.43
N GLY A 220 -5.85 5.64 -11.64
CA GLY A 220 -4.87 5.40 -12.68
C GLY A 220 -5.52 5.16 -14.04
N ARG A 221 -4.74 4.55 -14.93
CA ARG A 221 -5.16 4.21 -16.30
C ARG A 221 -4.77 2.79 -16.64
N LEU A 222 -5.60 2.08 -17.43
CA LEU A 222 -5.22 0.81 -18.03
C LEU A 222 -4.04 1.02 -18.98
N GLN A 223 -4.13 2.08 -19.81
CA GLN A 223 -2.99 2.59 -20.56
C GLN A 223 -2.17 3.51 -19.65
N TYR A 224 -1.36 2.92 -18.77
CA TYR A 224 -0.61 3.65 -17.72
C TYR A 224 0.39 4.71 -18.24
N LYS A 225 0.77 4.68 -19.52
CA LYS A 225 1.55 5.76 -20.20
C LYS A 225 0.68 6.72 -21.03
N GLY A 226 -0.63 6.52 -21.01
CA GLY A 226 -1.61 7.30 -21.73
C GLY A 226 -1.78 8.71 -21.15
N SER A 227 -2.56 9.54 -21.85
CA SER A 227 -2.82 10.93 -21.49
C SER A 227 -4.32 11.25 -21.37
N ILE A 228 -5.18 10.24 -21.52
CA ILE A 228 -6.62 10.38 -21.26
C ILE A 228 -6.79 10.81 -19.79
N PRO A 229 -7.73 11.67 -19.41
CA PRO A 229 -7.93 12.03 -18.01
C PRO A 229 -8.18 10.79 -17.14
N MET A 230 -7.60 10.76 -15.94
CA MET A 230 -8.02 9.77 -14.93
C MET A 230 -9.47 10.04 -14.49
N ALA A 231 -10.04 9.11 -13.73
CA ALA A 231 -11.32 9.36 -13.08
C ALA A 231 -11.22 10.61 -12.20
N TYR A 232 -12.29 11.37 -12.10
CA TYR A 232 -12.31 12.63 -11.34
C TYR A 232 -13.67 12.80 -10.68
N THR A 233 -13.80 13.80 -9.81
CA THR A 233 -15.08 14.07 -9.13
C THR A 233 -15.82 15.25 -9.75
N VAL A 234 -17.15 15.15 -9.79
CA VAL A 234 -18.07 16.20 -10.24
C VAL A 234 -19.16 16.43 -9.19
N PRO A 235 -19.82 17.61 -9.17
CA PRO A 235 -20.98 17.83 -8.30
C PRO A 235 -22.03 16.74 -8.52
N ASN A 236 -22.42 16.06 -7.44
CA ASN A 236 -23.45 15.03 -7.48
C ASN A 236 -24.83 15.70 -7.65
N ASP A 237 -25.50 15.39 -8.77
CA ASP A 237 -26.80 15.90 -9.16
C ASP A 237 -27.97 14.97 -8.81
N ASN A 238 -27.75 13.91 -8.02
CA ASN A 238 -28.78 12.96 -7.59
C ASN A 238 -29.80 13.64 -6.64
N PRO A 239 -31.06 13.86 -7.08
CA PRO A 239 -32.06 14.53 -6.26
C PRO A 239 -32.57 13.64 -5.11
N LYS A 240 -32.35 12.32 -5.18
CA LYS A 240 -32.74 11.37 -4.12
C LYS A 240 -31.73 11.36 -2.96
N PHE A 241 -30.51 11.85 -3.19
CA PHE A 241 -29.49 11.92 -2.16
C PHE A 241 -29.47 13.30 -1.52
N VAL A 242 -29.77 13.36 -0.23
CA VAL A 242 -29.82 14.62 0.52
C VAL A 242 -28.80 14.58 1.65
N LYS A 243 -27.85 15.51 1.62
CA LYS A 243 -26.87 15.72 2.69
C LYS A 243 -27.31 16.88 3.59
N PRO A 244 -28.03 16.62 4.71
CA PRO A 244 -28.48 17.69 5.57
C PRO A 244 -27.31 18.29 6.36
N ALA A 245 -27.31 19.63 6.49
CA ALA A 245 -26.44 20.30 7.45
C ALA A 245 -26.82 19.84 8.87
N LYS A 246 -25.85 19.31 9.62
CA LYS A 246 -26.06 18.69 10.93
C LYS A 246 -24.93 18.98 11.90
N GLN A 247 -25.17 18.66 13.17
CA GLN A 247 -24.12 18.68 14.20
C GLN A 247 -22.95 17.80 13.76
N GLN A 248 -21.72 18.29 13.93
CA GLN A 248 -20.54 17.49 13.65
C GLN A 248 -20.44 16.33 14.65
N GLU A 249 -20.23 15.13 14.15
CA GLU A 249 -20.17 13.87 14.89
C GLU A 249 -18.97 13.04 14.42
N LEU A 250 -18.41 12.24 15.33
CA LEU A 250 -17.37 11.28 14.96
C LEU A 250 -17.99 10.17 14.10
N PHE A 251 -17.48 9.98 12.89
CA PHE A 251 -17.80 8.83 12.06
C PHE A 251 -16.92 7.64 12.42
N ASN A 252 -15.61 7.82 12.40
CA ASN A 252 -14.66 6.79 12.78
C ASN A 252 -13.32 7.42 13.22
N ALA A 253 -12.56 6.69 14.03
CA ALA A 253 -11.19 7.04 14.37
C ALA A 253 -10.32 5.79 14.31
N ILE A 254 -9.19 5.86 13.62
CA ILE A 254 -8.33 4.70 13.35
C ILE A 254 -6.87 5.07 13.57
N VAL A 255 -6.15 4.23 14.31
CA VAL A 255 -4.69 4.30 14.39
C VAL A 255 -4.08 3.39 13.32
N ILE A 256 -3.21 3.98 12.51
CA ILE A 256 -2.37 3.26 11.54
C ILE A 256 -0.92 3.36 12.01
N ASP A 257 -0.27 2.22 12.21
CA ASP A 257 1.13 2.12 12.61
C ASP A 257 2.08 2.16 11.41
N SER A 258 3.29 2.69 11.61
CA SER A 258 4.38 2.56 10.65
C SER A 258 5.04 1.19 10.76
N GLU A 259 5.27 0.50 9.63
CA GLU A 259 6.05 -0.74 9.60
C GLU A 259 7.56 -0.51 9.43
N TRP A 260 7.95 0.74 9.15
CA TRP A 260 9.32 1.15 8.88
C TRP A 260 10.15 1.13 10.15
N ASP A 261 11.41 0.67 10.10
CA ASP A 261 12.35 0.84 11.21
C ASP A 261 12.83 2.29 11.32
N ALA A 262 13.25 2.71 12.51
CA ALA A 262 13.76 4.05 12.76
C ALA A 262 15.28 4.03 12.91
N ASP A 263 16.00 4.90 12.22
CA ASP A 263 17.45 4.97 12.33
C ASP A 263 17.91 5.67 13.60
N GLN A 264 19.02 5.21 14.18
CA GLN A 264 19.69 5.95 15.26
C GLN A 264 19.97 7.40 14.84
N GLY A 265 19.58 8.34 15.69
CA GLY A 265 19.74 9.77 15.41
C GLY A 265 18.73 10.37 14.44
N SER A 266 17.74 9.61 13.94
CA SER A 266 16.67 10.19 13.14
C SER A 266 15.83 11.15 13.97
N SER A 267 15.33 12.20 13.33
CA SER A 267 14.36 13.12 13.91
C SER A 267 13.04 12.96 13.18
N ASP A 268 11.94 13.25 13.88
CA ASP A 268 10.61 13.27 13.30
C ASP A 268 10.17 11.95 12.63
N ASP A 269 10.68 10.83 13.11
CA ASP A 269 10.38 9.51 12.56
C ASP A 269 8.91 9.13 12.82
N GLN A 270 8.16 8.83 11.76
CA GLN A 270 6.71 8.56 11.87
C GLN A 270 6.47 7.23 12.60
N ILE A 271 5.77 7.30 13.74
CA ILE A 271 5.44 6.11 14.55
C ILE A 271 4.05 5.59 14.22
N LEU A 272 3.07 6.48 14.29
CA LEU A 272 1.67 6.18 13.98
C LEU A 272 0.95 7.44 13.50
N LYS A 273 -0.15 7.24 12.79
CA LYS A 273 -1.08 8.30 12.41
C LYS A 273 -2.48 7.94 12.89
N LEU A 274 -3.14 8.86 13.57
CA LEU A 274 -4.54 8.78 13.96
C LEU A 274 -5.38 9.51 12.91
N ARG A 275 -6.17 8.75 12.15
CA ARG A 275 -7.16 9.28 11.21
C ARG A 275 -8.48 9.47 11.94
N ILE A 276 -9.02 10.69 11.94
CA ILE A 276 -10.31 11.03 12.54
C ILE A 276 -11.26 11.49 11.43
N ALA A 277 -12.25 10.66 11.11
CA ALA A 277 -13.30 10.96 10.16
C ALA A 277 -14.51 11.55 10.90
N VAL A 278 -15.00 12.70 10.47
CA VAL A 278 -16.17 13.37 11.05
C VAL A 278 -17.20 13.75 9.98
N THR A 279 -18.48 13.54 10.27
CA THR A 279 -19.61 14.00 9.45
C THR A 279 -20.25 15.23 10.08
N GLY A 280 -20.99 16.01 9.31
CA GLY A 280 -21.65 17.23 9.78
C GLY A 280 -20.77 18.48 9.78
N ASP A 281 -21.40 19.65 9.65
CA ASP A 281 -20.76 20.95 9.38
C ASP A 281 -21.09 22.05 10.42
N ARG A 282 -21.94 21.74 11.41
CA ARG A 282 -22.32 22.65 12.49
C ARG A 282 -21.59 22.31 13.79
N ASN A 283 -21.24 23.35 14.55
CA ASN A 283 -20.50 23.30 15.82
C ASN A 283 -19.33 22.30 15.77
N PRO A 284 -18.24 22.66 15.06
CA PRO A 284 -17.06 21.80 14.92
C PRO A 284 -16.55 21.25 16.25
N LEU A 285 -16.31 19.94 16.27
CA LEU A 285 -15.64 19.20 17.33
C LEU A 285 -14.20 19.70 17.46
N ARG A 286 -13.69 19.70 18.69
CA ARG A 286 -12.33 20.14 19.01
C ARG A 286 -11.58 19.07 19.75
N LEU A 287 -10.37 18.75 19.32
CA LEU A 287 -9.47 17.87 20.06
C LEU A 287 -9.01 18.58 21.33
N THR A 288 -9.37 18.03 22.48
CA THR A 288 -9.06 18.59 23.81
C THR A 288 -8.10 17.72 24.61
N GLU A 289 -8.04 16.41 24.29
CA GLU A 289 -7.17 15.47 24.98
C GLU A 289 -6.70 14.36 24.03
N LEU A 290 -5.44 13.96 24.13
CA LEU A 290 -4.88 12.78 23.45
C LEU A 290 -4.01 12.01 24.45
N GLU A 291 -4.26 10.71 24.57
CA GLU A 291 -3.46 9.81 25.40
C GLU A 291 -2.52 8.99 24.54
N LEU A 292 -1.24 8.91 24.93
CA LEU A 292 -0.27 7.99 24.36
C LEU A 292 0.21 6.99 25.42
N ASP A 293 0.37 5.73 25.03
CA ASP A 293 0.94 4.67 25.84
C ASP A 293 2.18 4.08 25.18
N LEU A 294 3.32 4.26 25.85
CA LEU A 294 4.65 3.84 25.45
C LEU A 294 5.13 2.65 26.30
N SER A 295 4.23 1.97 27.03
CA SER A 295 4.59 0.85 27.92
C SER A 295 5.26 -0.32 27.20
N ASP A 296 5.02 -0.45 25.90
CA ASP A 296 5.60 -1.48 25.03
C ASP A 296 6.93 -1.07 24.38
N VAL A 297 7.41 0.16 24.59
CA VAL A 297 8.76 0.58 24.17
C VAL A 297 9.81 -0.14 25.01
N THR A 298 10.83 -0.73 24.37
CA THR A 298 11.88 -1.48 25.09
C THR A 298 12.68 -0.60 26.04
N THR A 299 13.07 0.59 25.62
CA THR A 299 13.84 1.55 26.41
C THR A 299 13.43 2.97 26.06
N LEU A 300 12.79 3.69 26.99
CA LEU A 300 12.27 5.03 26.72
C LEU A 300 13.37 6.05 26.40
N SER A 301 14.58 5.90 26.95
CA SER A 301 15.70 6.80 26.68
C SER A 301 16.30 6.67 25.28
N ASP A 302 15.89 5.65 24.52
CA ASP A 302 16.21 5.57 23.09
C ASP A 302 15.42 6.59 22.26
N ILE A 303 14.34 7.13 22.84
CA ILE A 303 13.54 8.21 22.26
C ILE A 303 13.89 9.51 23.01
N SER A 304 14.27 10.54 22.27
CA SER A 304 14.64 11.84 22.83
C SER A 304 13.41 12.72 23.04
N GLN A 305 12.52 12.76 22.06
CA GLN A 305 11.29 13.57 22.06
C GLN A 305 10.16 12.83 21.34
N ILE A 306 8.93 13.09 21.75
CA ILE A 306 7.71 12.72 21.03
C ILE A 306 7.02 14.00 20.57
N HIS A 307 6.62 14.04 19.30
CA HIS A 307 5.87 15.14 18.73
C HIS A 307 4.49 14.68 18.25
N ILE A 308 3.54 15.62 18.27
CA ILE A 308 2.17 15.42 17.79
C ILE A 308 1.84 16.55 16.84
N TYR A 309 1.59 16.20 15.59
CA TYR A 309 1.28 17.14 14.53
C TYR A 309 -0.14 16.93 14.01
N HIS A 310 -0.82 18.02 13.65
CA HIS A 310 -1.90 17.98 12.69
C HIS A 310 -1.34 18.07 11.28
N THR A 311 -1.70 17.11 10.42
CA THR A 311 -1.20 17.02 9.04
C THR A 311 -2.28 17.26 7.98
N GLY A 312 -3.42 17.86 8.35
CA GLY A 312 -4.47 18.20 7.38
C GLY A 312 -5.41 17.02 7.07
N LYS A 313 -5.93 17.01 5.83
CA LYS A 313 -7.02 16.11 5.41
C LYS A 313 -6.61 14.91 4.56
N THR A 314 -5.43 14.97 3.95
CA THR A 314 -4.90 13.93 3.08
C THR A 314 -3.74 13.23 3.78
N ALA A 315 -3.54 11.94 3.50
CA ALA A 315 -2.44 11.18 4.09
C ALA A 315 -1.09 11.83 3.76
N ARG A 316 -0.88 12.16 2.49
CA ARG A 316 0.24 12.95 1.97
C ARG A 316 -0.12 14.43 2.01
N SER A 317 0.57 15.20 2.85
CA SER A 317 0.23 16.60 3.10
C SER A 317 1.47 17.45 3.35
N ASN A 318 1.44 18.67 2.83
CA ASN A 318 2.45 19.69 3.11
C ASN A 318 2.17 20.46 4.41
N ILE A 319 1.02 20.21 5.05
CA ILE A 319 0.66 20.79 6.34
C ILE A 319 1.31 19.93 7.43
N LYS A 320 2.08 20.57 8.31
CA LYS A 320 2.59 19.95 9.53
C LYS A 320 2.58 21.00 10.63
N THR A 321 1.57 20.94 11.50
CA THR A 321 1.37 21.91 12.59
C THR A 321 1.49 21.20 13.93
N GLU A 322 2.46 21.59 14.75
CA GLU A 322 2.64 20.99 16.07
C GLU A 322 1.55 21.43 17.05
N LEU A 323 0.96 20.49 17.78
CA LEU A 323 -0.25 20.75 18.58
C LEU A 323 0.02 21.07 20.06
N PHE A 324 1.07 20.49 20.65
CA PHE A 324 1.28 20.54 22.10
C PHE A 324 2.66 21.06 22.52
N GLY A 325 3.32 21.88 21.70
CA GLY A 325 4.59 22.51 22.06
C GLY A 325 5.68 22.30 21.00
N GLN A 326 6.86 21.87 21.45
CA GLN A 326 8.07 21.64 20.63
C GLN A 326 8.65 20.23 20.91
N GLY A 327 7.79 19.27 21.19
CA GLY A 327 8.13 17.92 21.65
C GLY A 327 8.08 17.75 23.18
N GLU A 328 7.77 16.52 23.59
CA GLU A 328 7.73 16.11 25.01
C GLU A 328 8.63 14.89 25.27
N ILE A 329 9.30 14.90 26.43
CA ILE A 329 10.16 13.79 26.86
C ILE A 329 9.30 12.54 27.11
N PRO A 330 9.65 11.38 26.54
CA PRO A 330 8.83 10.18 26.61
C PRO A 330 8.64 9.66 28.04
N LYS A 331 7.39 9.32 28.37
CA LYS A 331 6.99 8.62 29.60
C LYS A 331 6.11 7.44 29.21
N LYS A 332 6.02 6.41 30.07
CA LYS A 332 5.17 5.23 29.79
C LYS A 332 3.72 5.59 29.46
N LYS A 333 3.17 6.59 30.15
CA LYS A 333 1.84 7.14 29.89
C LYS A 333 1.98 8.64 29.74
N MET A 334 1.44 9.18 28.65
CA MET A 334 1.46 10.60 28.35
C MET A 334 0.03 11.05 28.05
N ILE A 335 -0.34 12.20 28.60
CA ILE A 335 -1.65 12.78 28.36
C ILE A 335 -1.44 14.24 27.97
N PHE A 336 -1.87 14.57 26.76
CA PHE A 336 -1.76 15.90 26.18
C PHE A 336 -3.13 16.55 26.29
N LYS A 337 -3.24 17.74 26.89
CA LYS A 337 -4.52 18.42 27.18
C LYS A 337 -4.51 19.89 26.83
N ASP A 338 -5.61 20.35 26.26
CA ASP A 338 -5.97 21.76 26.11
C ASP A 338 -7.50 21.89 26.24
N GLU A 339 -7.95 22.58 27.29
CA GLU A 339 -9.39 22.74 27.58
C GLU A 339 -10.11 23.61 26.54
N GLN A 340 -9.40 24.51 25.84
CA GLN A 340 -9.96 25.34 24.77
C GLN A 340 -9.94 24.60 23.41
N GLY A 341 -9.17 23.52 23.32
CA GLY A 341 -9.00 22.64 22.18
C GLY A 341 -7.86 23.08 21.26
N VAL A 342 -6.90 22.18 21.03
CA VAL A 342 -5.71 22.46 20.18
C VAL A 342 -6.00 22.40 18.68
N LEU A 343 -7.02 21.65 18.28
CA LEU A 343 -7.38 21.45 16.88
C LEU A 343 -8.90 21.48 16.75
N THR A 344 -9.40 22.34 15.86
CA THR A 344 -10.79 22.32 15.43
C THR A 344 -10.91 21.42 14.20
N LEU A 345 -11.72 20.36 14.29
CA LEU A 345 -11.90 19.41 13.20
C LEU A 345 -12.79 20.01 12.10
N THR A 346 -12.52 19.60 10.88
CA THR A 346 -13.33 19.98 9.71
C THR A 346 -14.06 18.75 9.15
N PRO A 347 -15.21 18.90 8.48
CA PRO A 347 -15.91 17.77 7.86
C PRO A 347 -14.97 16.96 6.96
N GLY A 348 -15.11 15.64 6.99
CA GLY A 348 -14.23 14.71 6.28
C GLY A 348 -13.12 14.15 7.18
N ILE A 349 -11.98 13.87 6.56
CA ILE A 349 -10.81 13.28 7.22
C ILE A 349 -9.95 14.37 7.88
N ASN A 350 -9.43 14.08 9.08
CA ASN A 350 -8.44 14.89 9.79
C ASN A 350 -7.35 13.97 10.34
N TYR A 351 -6.09 14.31 10.12
CA TYR A 351 -4.95 13.47 10.52
C TYR A 351 -4.14 14.08 11.66
N LEU A 352 -3.85 13.25 12.66
CA LEU A 352 -2.84 13.51 13.68
C LEU A 352 -1.68 12.54 13.51
N LEU A 353 -0.47 13.06 13.37
CA LEU A 353 0.76 12.28 13.24
C LEU A 353 1.53 12.32 14.55
N VAL A 354 1.90 11.14 15.06
CA VAL A 354 2.82 11.00 16.19
C VAL A 354 4.18 10.60 15.65
N THR A 355 5.20 11.40 15.95
CA THR A 355 6.59 11.12 15.58
C THR A 355 7.48 11.00 16.80
N ALA A 356 8.66 10.40 16.60
CA ALA A 356 9.69 10.29 17.63
C ALA A 356 11.05 10.73 17.09
N ASP A 357 11.79 11.48 17.90
CA ASP A 357 13.22 11.70 17.71
C ASP A 357 13.99 10.54 18.35
N ILE A 358 14.81 9.84 17.57
CA ILE A 358 15.60 8.71 18.03
C ILE A 358 16.97 9.20 18.50
N ALA A 359 17.37 8.81 19.70
CA ALA A 359 18.66 9.20 20.26
C ALA A 359 19.84 8.69 19.38
N GLU A 360 20.90 9.49 19.24
CA GLU A 360 22.10 9.12 18.46
C GLU A 360 22.73 7.79 18.90
N LYS A 361 22.60 7.45 20.18
CA LYS A 361 23.13 6.22 20.80
C LYS A 361 22.04 5.25 21.24
N ALA A 362 20.85 5.36 20.63
CA ALA A 362 19.76 4.43 20.89
C ALA A 362 20.19 2.99 20.63
N THR A 363 19.65 2.03 21.38
CA THR A 363 20.09 0.63 21.24
C THR A 363 19.48 -0.04 20.00
N VAL A 364 20.32 -0.48 19.06
CA VAL A 364 19.89 -1.19 17.84
C VAL A 364 19.07 -2.44 18.20
N GLY A 365 17.97 -2.66 17.50
CA GLY A 365 17.05 -3.78 17.68
C GLY A 365 15.97 -3.56 18.74
N ASN A 366 16.08 -2.51 19.58
CA ASN A 366 15.03 -2.16 20.54
C ASN A 366 13.73 -1.80 19.83
N LYS A 367 12.61 -2.20 20.43
CA LYS A 367 11.27 -1.99 19.89
C LYS A 367 10.75 -0.60 20.24
N ILE A 368 10.15 0.06 19.26
CA ILE A 368 9.35 1.28 19.43
C ILE A 368 7.89 0.92 19.15
N LYS A 369 7.05 0.95 20.18
CA LYS A 369 5.60 0.79 20.05
C LYS A 369 4.90 1.81 20.92
N ILE A 370 4.21 2.73 20.27
CA ILE A 370 3.34 3.72 20.90
C ILE A 370 1.92 3.35 20.50
N SER A 371 0.97 3.46 21.42
CA SER A 371 -0.45 3.31 21.10
C SER A 371 -1.23 4.54 21.54
N VAL A 372 -2.43 4.69 20.99
CA VAL A 372 -3.40 5.72 21.39
C VAL A 372 -4.56 5.03 22.11
N PRO A 373 -4.53 4.94 23.45
CA PRO A 373 -5.62 4.29 24.19
C PRO A 373 -6.94 5.05 24.06
N SER A 374 -6.88 6.38 24.06
CA SER A 374 -8.05 7.24 23.93
C SER A 374 -7.70 8.65 23.48
N PHE A 375 -8.71 9.39 23.03
CA PHE A 375 -8.66 10.83 22.78
C PHE A 375 -10.02 11.45 23.15
N LYS A 376 -10.07 12.78 23.32
CA LYS A 376 -11.33 13.51 23.55
C LYS A 376 -11.60 14.53 22.48
N LEU A 377 -12.86 14.56 22.06
CA LEU A 377 -13.43 15.67 21.31
C LEU A 377 -14.41 16.42 22.22
N GLY A 378 -14.06 17.65 22.61
CA GLY A 378 -14.76 18.37 23.66
C GLY A 378 -14.65 17.64 25.01
N GLU A 379 -15.78 17.22 25.56
CA GLU A 379 -15.84 16.47 26.83
C GLU A 379 -15.95 14.96 26.63
N THR A 380 -16.17 14.49 25.40
CA THR A 380 -16.44 13.08 25.11
C THR A 380 -15.16 12.32 24.80
N THR A 381 -14.93 11.21 25.51
CA THR A 381 -13.82 10.28 25.27
C THR A 381 -14.18 9.26 24.19
N TYR A 382 -13.24 9.01 23.29
CA TYR A 382 -13.32 8.03 22.21
C TYR A 382 -12.12 7.09 22.27
N ILE A 383 -12.34 5.85 21.83
CA ILE A 383 -11.30 4.83 21.66
C ILE A 383 -11.16 4.59 20.15
N PRO A 384 -9.99 4.84 19.55
CA PRO A 384 -9.81 4.59 18.12
C PRO A 384 -9.72 3.08 17.83
N GLU A 385 -10.14 2.68 16.63
CA GLU A 385 -9.92 1.33 16.13
C GLU A 385 -8.43 1.11 15.78
N THR A 386 -7.98 -0.13 15.93
CA THR A 386 -6.63 -0.59 15.58
C THR A 386 -6.71 -1.86 14.74
N SER A 387 -5.67 -2.17 13.98
CA SER A 387 -5.51 -3.46 13.30
C SER A 387 -4.66 -4.43 14.12
N GLU A 388 -4.89 -5.74 13.98
CA GLU A 388 -4.17 -6.78 14.74
C GLU A 388 -2.76 -7.11 14.22
N ARG A 389 -2.28 -6.47 13.13
CA ARG A 389 -0.98 -6.80 12.53
C ARG A 389 0.18 -6.30 13.38
N ASN A 390 1.07 -7.22 13.77
CA ASN A 390 2.23 -6.98 14.63
C ASN A 390 3.54 -7.06 13.83
N ILE A 391 3.86 -6.05 13.01
CA ILE A 391 5.26 -5.83 12.63
C ILE A 391 5.83 -4.79 13.59
N ASP A 392 6.78 -5.22 14.41
CA ASP A 392 7.46 -4.32 15.32
C ASP A 392 8.32 -3.31 14.53
N LYS A 393 8.11 -2.02 14.80
CA LYS A 393 9.08 -0.98 14.50
C LYS A 393 10.26 -1.10 15.47
N ARG A 394 11.47 -1.14 14.92
CA ARG A 394 12.72 -1.31 15.66
C ARG A 394 13.70 -0.21 15.32
N ILE A 395 14.68 -0.05 16.19
CA ILE A 395 15.80 0.85 15.97
C ILE A 395 16.82 0.16 15.07
N SER A 396 17.14 0.77 13.93
CA SER A 396 18.16 0.32 12.99
C SER A 396 19.41 1.21 13.05
N GLU A 397 20.53 0.65 12.60
CA GLU A 397 21.76 1.37 12.36
C GLU A 397 21.89 1.65 10.85
N ASN A 398 22.71 2.63 10.49
CA ASN A 398 23.00 2.94 9.08
C ASN A 398 24.49 3.24 8.87
N SER A 399 24.86 3.34 7.59
CA SER A 399 26.24 3.55 7.17
C SER A 399 26.83 4.92 7.54
N GLN A 400 25.98 5.90 7.92
CA GLN A 400 26.43 7.23 8.33
C GLN A 400 27.09 7.18 9.71
N ASN A 401 26.56 6.36 10.62
CA ASN A 401 27.07 6.21 11.98
C ASN A 401 28.14 5.12 12.09
N ASN A 402 28.12 4.13 11.19
CA ASN A 402 29.04 2.99 11.24
C ASN A 402 29.44 2.54 9.83
N PRO A 403 30.72 2.68 9.43
CA PRO A 403 31.17 2.33 8.08
C PRO A 403 31.15 0.82 7.80
N ASN A 404 30.92 -0.03 8.80
CA ASN A 404 30.74 -1.48 8.62
C ASN A 404 29.29 -1.86 8.35
N ILE A 405 28.35 -0.92 8.46
CA ILE A 405 26.95 -1.16 8.14
C ILE A 405 26.67 -0.69 6.72
N ILE A 406 25.92 -1.50 5.98
CA ILE A 406 25.31 -1.09 4.71
C ILE A 406 23.84 -1.47 4.72
N LYS A 407 23.00 -0.62 4.14
CA LYS A 407 21.60 -0.94 3.86
C LYS A 407 21.41 -1.26 2.39
N VAL A 408 20.73 -2.35 2.10
CA VAL A 408 20.43 -2.77 0.73
C VAL A 408 18.92 -2.88 0.56
N LEU A 409 18.40 -2.15 -0.42
CA LEU A 409 17.02 -2.20 -0.86
C LEU A 409 16.93 -3.03 -2.15
N GLN A 410 16.07 -4.04 -2.15
CA GLN A 410 15.63 -4.68 -3.38
C GLN A 410 14.17 -4.28 -3.64
N TRP A 411 13.87 -3.88 -4.87
CA TRP A 411 12.50 -3.55 -5.24
C TRP A 411 12.23 -3.58 -6.76
N ASN A 412 11.22 -4.34 -7.19
CA ASN A 412 10.58 -4.19 -8.49
C ASN A 412 9.58 -3.02 -8.42
N ILE A 413 9.77 -1.97 -9.22
CA ILE A 413 8.93 -0.77 -9.16
C ILE A 413 7.74 -0.77 -10.13
N TRP A 414 7.48 -1.89 -10.81
CA TRP A 414 6.34 -2.12 -11.69
C TRP A 414 6.20 -1.09 -12.81
N HIS A 415 6.72 -1.43 -13.98
CA HIS A 415 6.66 -0.56 -15.16
C HIS A 415 7.17 0.88 -14.92
N GLY A 416 8.19 1.04 -14.09
CA GLY A 416 8.79 2.33 -13.74
C GLY A 416 8.02 3.13 -12.68
N GLY A 417 7.04 2.53 -11.99
CA GLY A 417 6.21 3.21 -10.99
C GLY A 417 5.16 4.13 -11.61
N ASN A 418 4.63 3.75 -12.79
CA ASN A 418 3.74 4.59 -13.60
C ASN A 418 2.25 4.25 -13.47
N HIS A 419 1.88 3.34 -12.57
CA HIS A 419 0.50 2.84 -12.45
C HIS A 419 -0.39 3.63 -11.49
N VAL A 420 0.20 4.42 -10.58
CA VAL A 420 -0.55 5.24 -9.61
C VAL A 420 -0.50 6.70 -10.07
N GLY A 421 -1.50 7.07 -10.86
CA GLY A 421 -1.72 8.40 -11.39
C GLY A 421 -0.47 9.15 -11.86
N ASP A 422 -0.44 10.47 -11.60
CA ASP A 422 0.66 11.32 -12.06
C ASP A 422 1.82 11.38 -11.04
N ASP A 423 1.59 10.91 -9.81
CA ASP A 423 2.53 10.99 -8.67
C ASP A 423 3.27 9.66 -8.35
N GLY A 424 2.99 8.58 -9.09
CA GLY A 424 3.58 7.24 -8.86
C GLY A 424 5.11 7.22 -8.77
N GLN A 425 5.80 7.89 -9.70
CA GLN A 425 7.26 7.98 -9.68
C GLN A 425 7.79 8.79 -8.49
N ALA A 426 7.07 9.82 -8.03
CA ALA A 426 7.49 10.59 -6.87
C ALA A 426 7.35 9.74 -5.60
N ARG A 427 6.26 8.96 -5.49
CA ARG A 427 6.06 7.97 -4.41
C ARG A 427 7.21 6.97 -4.34
N VAL A 428 7.67 6.46 -5.48
CA VAL A 428 8.88 5.61 -5.57
C VAL A 428 10.10 6.34 -5.03
N ILE A 429 10.34 7.60 -5.44
CA ILE A 429 11.51 8.38 -5.00
C ILE A 429 11.47 8.66 -3.49
N ASP A 430 10.32 9.07 -2.96
CA ASP A 430 10.13 9.36 -1.54
C ASP A 430 10.42 8.12 -0.69
N LEU A 431 9.93 6.96 -1.15
CA LEU A 431 10.18 5.68 -0.51
C LEU A 431 11.67 5.35 -0.49
N VAL A 432 12.32 5.38 -1.66
CA VAL A 432 13.73 5.02 -1.78
C VAL A 432 14.57 5.93 -0.89
N LYS A 433 14.26 7.23 -0.81
CA LYS A 433 14.93 8.16 0.12
C LYS A 433 14.70 7.79 1.58
N ALA A 434 13.47 7.46 1.97
CA ALA A 434 13.12 7.11 3.35
C ALA A 434 13.86 5.86 3.86
N THR A 435 14.27 4.94 2.98
CA THR A 435 15.02 3.73 3.37
C THR A 435 16.44 4.03 3.90
N ASN A 436 17.02 5.17 3.53
CA ASN A 436 18.46 5.46 3.67
C ASN A 436 19.35 4.32 3.12
N ALA A 437 18.89 3.58 2.10
CA ALA A 437 19.66 2.50 1.51
C ALA A 437 20.94 3.01 0.83
N ASP A 438 22.04 2.29 1.02
CA ASP A 438 23.33 2.59 0.37
C ASP A 438 23.42 1.97 -1.03
N ILE A 439 22.70 0.86 -1.22
CA ILE A 439 22.68 0.08 -2.46
C ILE A 439 21.23 -0.29 -2.76
N ILE A 440 20.83 -0.12 -4.01
CA ILE A 440 19.48 -0.44 -4.47
C ILE A 440 19.59 -1.36 -5.68
N THR A 441 19.04 -2.57 -5.58
CA THR A 441 18.85 -3.49 -6.71
C THR A 441 17.41 -3.37 -7.19
N MET A 442 17.19 -2.79 -8.37
CA MET A 442 15.87 -2.44 -8.84
C MET A 442 15.53 -3.11 -10.17
N GLN A 443 14.29 -3.57 -10.26
CA GLN A 443 13.69 -4.17 -11.45
C GLN A 443 12.62 -3.24 -12.01
N GLU A 444 12.35 -3.40 -13.30
CA GLU A 444 11.36 -2.66 -14.07
C GLU A 444 11.53 -1.14 -14.04
N GLY A 445 12.77 -0.65 -14.21
CA GLY A 445 13.05 0.79 -14.23
C GLY A 445 12.35 1.54 -15.37
N TYR A 446 12.43 1.01 -16.60
CA TYR A 446 11.71 1.46 -17.80
C TYR A 446 11.51 2.97 -18.00
N GLY A 447 12.54 3.77 -17.73
CA GLY A 447 12.58 5.22 -17.94
C GLY A 447 12.74 6.03 -16.66
N SER A 448 12.43 5.46 -15.50
CA SER A 448 12.47 6.15 -14.20
C SER A 448 13.89 6.26 -13.61
N GLN A 449 14.83 5.47 -14.14
CA GLN A 449 16.19 5.33 -13.61
C GLN A 449 16.89 6.67 -13.40
N LYS A 450 16.86 7.55 -14.41
CA LYS A 450 17.58 8.82 -14.36
C LYS A 450 17.00 9.78 -13.33
N ARG A 451 15.66 9.86 -13.26
CA ARG A 451 14.96 10.70 -12.27
C ARG A 451 15.26 10.25 -10.85
N ILE A 452 15.30 8.94 -10.61
CA ILE A 452 15.68 8.36 -9.31
C ILE A 452 17.15 8.67 -9.02
N GLN A 453 18.07 8.43 -9.97
CA GLN A 453 19.49 8.75 -9.83
C GLN A 453 19.71 10.20 -9.40
N ASP A 454 19.13 11.14 -10.14
CA ASP A 454 19.30 12.58 -9.91
C ASP A 454 18.72 13.00 -8.55
N SER A 455 17.66 12.33 -8.10
CA SER A 455 17.05 12.57 -6.79
C SER A 455 17.88 12.05 -5.62
N LEU A 456 18.71 11.02 -5.83
CA LEU A 456 19.55 10.40 -4.81
C LEU A 456 21.00 10.94 -4.81
N GLY A 457 21.50 11.37 -5.97
CA GLY A 457 22.91 11.70 -6.16
C GLY A 457 23.84 10.48 -6.16
N TYR A 458 23.31 9.30 -6.50
CA TYR A 458 24.03 8.03 -6.46
C TYR A 458 24.73 7.69 -7.79
N TYR A 459 25.74 6.83 -7.71
CA TYR A 459 26.23 6.10 -8.89
C TYR A 459 25.10 5.19 -9.40
N MET A 460 25.00 5.07 -10.71
CA MET A 460 23.99 4.24 -11.36
C MET A 460 24.67 3.38 -12.41
N GLN A 461 24.29 2.12 -12.46
CA GLN A 461 24.61 1.23 -13.56
C GLN A 461 23.29 0.61 -14.06
N THR A 462 23.10 0.68 -15.38
CA THR A 462 21.98 0.05 -16.09
C THR A 462 22.40 -0.16 -17.54
N PRO A 463 21.95 -1.23 -18.22
CA PRO A 463 22.27 -1.44 -19.64
C PRO A 463 21.79 -0.29 -20.54
N SER A 464 20.61 0.25 -20.25
CA SER A 464 20.09 1.50 -20.84
C SER A 464 18.95 2.08 -19.99
N LEU A 465 18.62 3.36 -20.22
CA LEU A 465 17.53 4.03 -19.48
C LEU A 465 16.14 3.46 -19.73
N GLN A 466 15.96 2.62 -20.75
CA GLN A 466 14.68 1.97 -21.04
C GLN A 466 14.68 0.47 -20.71
N ASP A 467 15.77 -0.05 -20.15
CA ASP A 467 15.86 -1.45 -19.77
C ASP A 467 15.21 -1.73 -18.41
N ASN A 468 15.02 -3.03 -18.16
CA ASN A 468 14.45 -3.59 -16.94
C ASN A 468 15.31 -3.27 -15.70
N LEU A 469 16.59 -3.64 -15.73
CA LEU A 469 17.43 -3.68 -14.53
C LEU A 469 18.23 -2.40 -14.33
N VAL A 470 18.31 -1.97 -13.07
CA VAL A 470 19.14 -0.85 -12.63
C VAL A 470 19.68 -1.10 -11.23
N LEU A 471 20.93 -0.71 -11.02
CA LEU A 471 21.57 -0.71 -9.72
C LEU A 471 22.00 0.72 -9.38
N PHE A 472 21.60 1.17 -8.20
CA PHE A 472 22.09 2.43 -7.62
C PHE A 472 23.02 2.13 -6.45
N SER A 473 24.08 2.92 -6.31
CA SER A 473 24.97 2.82 -5.17
C SER A 473 25.51 4.18 -4.75
N ARG A 474 25.58 4.40 -3.44
CA ARG A 474 26.34 5.51 -2.85
C ARG A 474 27.85 5.34 -3.07
N TYR A 475 28.31 4.11 -3.30
CA TYR A 475 29.72 3.77 -3.47
C TYR A 475 30.11 3.66 -4.95
N PRO A 476 31.39 3.92 -5.31
CA PRO A 476 31.85 3.80 -6.68
C PRO A 476 31.59 2.41 -7.28
N ILE A 477 31.04 2.40 -8.49
CA ILE A 477 30.71 1.22 -9.27
C ILE A 477 31.86 0.90 -10.24
N THR A 478 32.28 -0.36 -10.25
CA THR A 478 33.02 -0.98 -11.37
C THR A 478 32.10 -1.95 -12.08
N ASP A 479 31.80 -1.66 -13.34
CA ASP A 479 30.88 -2.46 -14.15
C ASP A 479 31.46 -3.86 -14.42
N ILE A 480 30.58 -4.85 -14.37
CA ILE A 480 30.89 -6.22 -14.78
C ILE A 480 30.05 -6.56 -16.01
N PRO A 481 30.65 -6.98 -17.13
CA PRO A 481 29.89 -7.30 -18.33
C PRO A 481 29.10 -8.59 -18.16
N THR A 482 27.86 -8.59 -18.63
CA THR A 482 27.00 -9.77 -18.76
C THR A 482 26.41 -9.86 -20.16
N LYS A 483 26.18 -11.09 -20.65
CA LYS A 483 25.45 -11.32 -21.91
C LYS A 483 23.94 -11.44 -21.72
N LYS A 484 23.47 -11.40 -20.47
CA LYS A 484 22.08 -11.59 -20.07
C LYS A 484 21.58 -10.33 -19.36
N THR A 485 21.72 -9.18 -20.01
CA THR A 485 21.41 -7.85 -19.45
C THR A 485 19.97 -7.67 -18.97
N PHE A 486 19.03 -8.48 -19.46
CA PHE A 486 17.65 -8.49 -18.97
C PHE A 486 17.49 -9.23 -17.65
N ASN A 487 18.39 -10.19 -17.34
CA ASN A 487 18.29 -11.08 -16.18
C ASN A 487 19.32 -10.79 -15.09
N SER A 488 20.43 -10.17 -15.44
CA SER A 488 21.60 -10.01 -14.60
C SER A 488 22.18 -8.62 -14.79
N ASN A 489 22.62 -8.00 -13.71
CA ASN A 489 23.25 -6.70 -13.71
C ASN A 489 24.33 -6.62 -12.62
N PRO A 490 25.46 -7.33 -12.82
CA PRO A 490 26.52 -7.46 -11.83
C PRO A 490 27.41 -6.21 -11.79
N VAL A 491 27.86 -5.87 -10.58
CA VAL A 491 28.83 -4.79 -10.33
C VAL A 491 29.77 -5.16 -9.19
N LYS A 492 30.98 -4.61 -9.21
CA LYS A 492 31.86 -4.56 -8.04
C LYS A 492 31.82 -3.16 -7.43
N LEU A 493 31.45 -3.08 -6.16
CA LEU A 493 31.45 -1.84 -5.39
C LEU A 493 32.74 -1.73 -4.57
N THR A 494 33.22 -0.49 -4.41
CA THR A 494 34.35 -0.17 -3.53
C THR A 494 33.86 0.57 -2.29
N LEU A 495 33.70 -0.16 -1.19
CA LEU A 495 33.26 0.38 0.11
C LEU A 495 34.40 1.13 0.83
N PRO A 496 34.11 1.90 1.90
CA PRO A 496 35.14 2.55 2.70
C PRO A 496 36.24 1.59 3.15
N GLY A 497 37.50 2.05 3.06
CA GLY A 497 38.68 1.23 3.32
C GLY A 497 39.09 0.30 2.17
N ASN A 498 38.66 0.60 0.93
CA ASN A 498 38.91 -0.22 -0.28
C ASN A 498 38.39 -1.66 -0.16
N ARG A 499 37.33 -1.87 0.61
CA ARG A 499 36.72 -3.20 0.76
C ARG A 499 35.86 -3.51 -0.46
N PRO A 500 36.08 -4.61 -1.18
CA PRO A 500 35.25 -5.00 -2.31
C PRO A 500 33.93 -5.59 -1.84
N LEU A 501 32.84 -5.30 -2.55
CA LEU A 501 31.56 -5.99 -2.43
C LEU A 501 31.03 -6.29 -3.84
N LEU A 502 30.70 -7.55 -4.11
CA LEU A 502 30.05 -7.92 -5.37
C LEU A 502 28.53 -7.83 -5.19
N VAL A 503 27.85 -7.14 -6.10
CA VAL A 503 26.39 -7.02 -6.08
C VAL A 503 25.84 -7.39 -7.45
N ASN A 504 24.75 -8.15 -7.50
CA ASN A 504 24.03 -8.40 -8.74
C ASN A 504 22.53 -8.13 -8.56
N ALA A 505 21.99 -7.23 -9.37
CA ALA A 505 20.53 -7.07 -9.50
C ALA A 505 20.00 -8.05 -10.54
N CYS A 506 18.99 -8.85 -10.21
CA CYS A 506 18.46 -9.86 -11.13
C CYS A 506 16.95 -9.76 -11.37
N TRP A 507 16.52 -10.32 -12.50
CA TRP A 507 15.13 -10.61 -12.84
C TRP A 507 15.09 -11.96 -13.53
N LEU A 508 14.49 -12.98 -12.92
CA LEU A 508 14.48 -14.33 -13.48
C LEU A 508 13.21 -14.58 -14.30
N ARG A 509 13.29 -15.48 -15.28
CA ARG A 509 12.10 -15.86 -16.05
C ARG A 509 11.10 -16.62 -15.17
N TYR A 510 9.87 -16.13 -15.12
CA TYR A 510 8.74 -16.75 -14.42
C TYR A 510 8.22 -18.00 -15.12
N ALA A 511 7.61 -18.88 -14.34
CA ALA A 511 6.80 -19.99 -14.82
C ALA A 511 5.44 -19.47 -15.28
N TYR A 512 5.06 -19.64 -16.54
CA TYR A 512 3.76 -19.19 -17.07
C TYR A 512 2.89 -20.32 -17.62
N GLN A 513 3.33 -21.57 -17.46
CA GLN A 513 2.63 -22.77 -17.95
C GLN A 513 2.44 -23.83 -16.84
N PRO A 514 1.67 -23.54 -15.77
CA PRO A 514 0.89 -22.32 -15.56
C PRO A 514 1.65 -21.25 -14.75
N GLU A 515 1.22 -20.00 -14.89
CA GLU A 515 1.56 -18.95 -13.92
C GLU A 515 0.96 -19.29 -12.56
N TYR A 516 1.77 -19.26 -11.50
CA TYR A 516 1.38 -19.67 -10.16
C TYR A 516 1.58 -18.60 -9.08
N SER A 517 2.51 -17.67 -9.26
CA SER A 517 2.84 -16.61 -8.30
C SER A 517 1.66 -15.69 -8.00
N CYS A 518 0.73 -15.51 -8.95
CA CYS A 518 -0.56 -14.84 -8.74
C CYS A 518 -1.78 -15.79 -8.74
N ASN A 519 -1.71 -16.96 -9.37
CA ASN A 519 -2.86 -17.87 -9.47
C ASN A 519 -2.93 -18.92 -8.35
N TYR A 520 -1.96 -19.00 -7.45
CA TYR A 520 -1.99 -19.95 -6.34
C TYR A 520 -3.26 -19.93 -5.45
N PRO A 521 -4.11 -18.87 -5.40
CA PRO A 521 -5.40 -18.96 -4.72
C PRO A 521 -6.41 -19.91 -5.38
N CYS A 522 -6.22 -20.22 -6.67
CA CYS A 522 -7.06 -21.13 -7.43
C CYS A 522 -6.96 -22.56 -6.90
N ILE A 523 -8.07 -23.30 -7.01
CA ILE A 523 -8.13 -24.71 -6.63
C ILE A 523 -7.68 -25.60 -7.79
N GLY A 524 -7.09 -26.76 -7.45
CA GLY A 524 -6.78 -27.82 -8.42
C GLY A 524 -5.42 -27.72 -9.10
N HIS A 525 -4.51 -26.86 -8.63
CA HIS A 525 -3.16 -26.81 -9.18
C HIS A 525 -2.35 -28.08 -8.86
N ASN A 526 -1.47 -28.45 -9.79
CA ASN A 526 -0.44 -29.45 -9.58
C ASN A 526 0.92 -28.78 -9.36
N THR A 527 1.39 -28.75 -8.12
CA THR A 527 2.64 -28.09 -7.71
C THR A 527 3.89 -28.71 -8.36
N SER A 528 3.83 -29.95 -8.86
CA SER A 528 4.95 -30.54 -9.60
C SER A 528 5.22 -29.82 -10.92
N THR A 529 4.19 -29.21 -11.51
CA THR A 529 4.30 -28.44 -12.76
C THR A 529 5.01 -27.11 -12.50
N TRP A 530 4.72 -26.46 -11.38
CA TRP A 530 5.41 -25.24 -10.94
C TRP A 530 6.91 -25.50 -10.77
N VAL A 531 7.25 -26.57 -10.05
CA VAL A 531 8.65 -26.98 -9.83
C VAL A 531 9.37 -27.30 -11.15
N ALA A 532 8.70 -27.98 -12.08
CA ALA A 532 9.29 -28.33 -13.38
C ALA A 532 9.54 -27.09 -14.26
N GLU A 533 8.61 -26.15 -14.33
CA GLU A 533 8.76 -24.91 -15.09
C GLU A 533 9.85 -24.02 -14.49
N ASP A 534 9.88 -23.84 -13.16
CA ASP A 534 10.94 -23.09 -12.47
C ASP A 534 12.32 -23.69 -12.75
N ALA A 535 12.42 -25.03 -12.75
CA ALA A 535 13.67 -25.73 -13.06
C ALA A 535 14.12 -25.51 -14.51
N ALA A 536 13.19 -25.42 -15.46
CA ALA A 536 13.48 -25.20 -16.88
C ALA A 536 13.75 -23.73 -17.24
N ARG A 537 13.39 -22.78 -16.37
CA ARG A 537 13.45 -21.34 -16.61
C ARG A 537 14.35 -20.62 -15.61
N GLY A 538 13.77 -20.13 -14.51
CA GLY A 538 14.48 -19.28 -13.56
C GLY A 538 15.70 -19.96 -12.94
N LEU A 539 15.68 -21.28 -12.73
CA LEU A 539 16.86 -22.00 -12.24
C LEU A 539 18.02 -21.94 -13.25
N GLU A 540 17.75 -22.08 -14.55
CA GLU A 540 18.78 -21.96 -15.59
C GLU A 540 19.35 -20.54 -15.67
N ASP A 541 18.52 -19.53 -15.45
CA ASP A 541 18.98 -18.14 -15.35
C ASP A 541 19.87 -17.93 -14.13
N MET A 542 19.47 -18.45 -12.96
CA MET A 542 20.28 -18.35 -11.74
C MET A 542 21.60 -19.11 -11.85
N LYS A 543 21.61 -20.31 -12.43
CA LYS A 543 22.86 -21.03 -12.74
C LYS A 543 23.76 -20.19 -13.64
N TYR A 544 23.22 -19.55 -14.67
CA TYR A 544 24.00 -18.65 -15.53
C TYR A 544 24.61 -17.51 -14.71
N ILE A 545 23.80 -16.82 -13.90
CA ILE A 545 24.25 -15.72 -13.04
C ILE A 545 25.43 -16.19 -12.17
N LEU A 546 25.28 -17.30 -11.44
CA LEU A 546 26.34 -17.78 -10.56
C LEU A 546 27.59 -18.20 -11.33
N GLU A 547 27.46 -18.95 -12.43
CA GLU A 547 28.62 -19.50 -13.16
C GLU A 547 29.34 -18.49 -14.05
N LYS A 548 28.62 -17.52 -14.62
CA LYS A 548 29.14 -16.62 -15.67
C LYS A 548 29.28 -15.18 -15.20
N ASP A 549 28.40 -14.72 -14.32
CA ASP A 549 28.35 -13.31 -13.92
C ASP A 549 28.87 -13.08 -12.49
N THR A 550 29.00 -14.15 -11.69
CA THR A 550 29.47 -14.07 -10.30
C THR A 550 30.85 -14.74 -10.13
N LYS A 551 30.95 -16.06 -10.30
CA LYS A 551 32.18 -16.83 -10.00
C LYS A 551 33.46 -16.31 -10.67
N PRO A 552 33.46 -15.86 -11.94
CA PRO A 552 34.68 -15.38 -12.60
C PRO A 552 35.27 -14.11 -11.97
N TYR A 553 34.50 -13.41 -11.15
CA TYR A 553 34.90 -12.14 -10.50
C TYR A 553 35.22 -12.31 -9.02
N LEU A 554 35.21 -13.55 -8.53
CA LEU A 554 35.70 -13.92 -7.21
C LEU A 554 37.15 -14.36 -7.32
N THR A 555 38.04 -13.74 -6.55
CA THR A 555 39.43 -14.17 -6.45
C THR A 555 39.55 -15.32 -5.48
N GLU A 556 40.16 -16.43 -5.89
CA GLU A 556 40.40 -17.57 -5.01
C GLU A 556 41.25 -17.16 -3.79
N GLY A 557 40.75 -17.45 -2.58
CA GLY A 557 41.40 -17.05 -1.32
C GLY A 557 41.06 -15.64 -0.83
N GLU A 558 40.34 -14.83 -1.61
CA GLU A 558 39.72 -13.58 -1.14
C GLU A 558 38.28 -13.87 -0.68
N ASP A 559 37.94 -13.48 0.55
CA ASP A 559 36.59 -13.56 1.09
C ASP A 559 35.80 -12.31 0.68
N THR A 560 35.61 -12.11 -0.63
CA THR A 560 34.79 -11.00 -1.14
C THR A 560 33.31 -11.31 -0.89
N PRO A 561 32.59 -10.51 -0.10
CA PRO A 561 31.17 -10.72 0.13
C PRO A 561 30.38 -10.47 -1.14
N ILE A 562 29.24 -11.15 -1.26
CA ILE A 562 28.37 -11.11 -2.42
C ILE A 562 26.93 -10.90 -1.95
N ILE A 563 26.20 -10.03 -2.64
CA ILE A 563 24.76 -9.86 -2.50
C ILE A 563 24.11 -10.02 -3.88
N ILE A 564 23.07 -10.85 -3.97
CA ILE A 564 22.23 -10.99 -5.16
C ILE A 564 20.81 -10.62 -4.77
N GLY A 565 20.30 -9.55 -5.38
CA GLY A 565 18.99 -8.99 -5.08
C GLY A 565 18.11 -8.94 -6.31
N GLY A 566 16.87 -9.38 -6.22
CA GLY A 566 15.89 -9.05 -7.26
C GLY A 566 14.61 -9.85 -7.21
N ASP A 567 13.88 -9.75 -8.31
CA ASP A 567 12.67 -10.52 -8.59
C ASP A 567 13.07 -11.89 -9.17
N PHE A 568 12.88 -12.93 -8.37
CA PHE A 568 13.20 -14.30 -8.76
C PHE A 568 12.04 -14.97 -9.50
N ASN A 569 10.86 -14.33 -9.53
CA ASN A 569 9.66 -14.86 -10.17
C ASN A 569 9.33 -16.31 -9.77
N SER A 570 9.78 -16.69 -8.56
CA SER A 570 9.67 -18.03 -8.02
C SER A 570 9.59 -17.94 -6.50
N CYS A 571 8.67 -18.71 -5.93
CA CYS A 571 8.50 -18.78 -4.49
C CYS A 571 9.65 -19.52 -3.79
N SER A 572 9.75 -19.39 -2.47
CA SER A 572 10.74 -20.12 -1.68
C SER A 572 10.23 -21.44 -1.11
N HIS A 573 11.05 -22.50 -1.18
CA HIS A 573 10.80 -23.73 -0.44
C HIS A 573 10.78 -23.53 1.09
N LEU A 574 11.33 -22.41 1.57
CA LEU A 574 11.29 -22.00 2.98
C LEU A 574 9.95 -21.38 3.40
N ASP A 575 9.19 -20.83 2.45
CA ASP A 575 7.86 -20.25 2.71
C ASP A 575 6.76 -21.30 2.50
N TRP A 576 6.92 -22.16 1.49
CA TRP A 576 5.92 -23.15 1.09
C TRP A 576 6.16 -24.49 1.76
N THR A 577 6.21 -24.47 3.08
CA THR A 577 6.41 -25.67 3.90
C THR A 577 5.10 -26.42 4.12
N LYS A 578 5.17 -27.62 4.71
CA LYS A 578 3.97 -28.34 5.16
C LYS A 578 3.19 -27.55 6.22
N LYS A 579 3.89 -26.81 7.08
CA LYS A 579 3.29 -25.99 8.15
C LYS A 579 2.52 -24.82 7.54
N ALA A 580 3.04 -24.22 6.47
CA ALA A 580 2.45 -23.09 5.76
C ALA A 580 1.39 -23.45 4.71
N ALA A 581 1.05 -24.73 4.53
CA ALA A 581 0.10 -25.12 3.49
C ALA A 581 -1.26 -24.42 3.63
N SER A 582 -1.76 -24.18 4.84
CA SER A 582 -3.08 -23.55 5.04
C SER A 582 -3.15 -22.09 4.57
N ILE A 583 -2.07 -21.32 4.75
CA ILE A 583 -1.98 -19.93 4.27
C ILE A 583 -1.70 -19.86 2.76
N HIS A 584 -1.23 -20.96 2.17
CA HIS A 584 -1.06 -21.16 0.74
C HIS A 584 -2.18 -22.02 0.13
N PHE A 585 -3.40 -21.90 0.64
CA PHE A 585 -4.59 -22.55 0.09
C PHE A 585 -4.53 -24.08 -0.05
N GLY A 586 -3.76 -24.73 0.83
CA GLY A 586 -3.55 -26.17 0.89
C GLY A 586 -2.30 -26.65 0.14
N TYR A 587 -1.58 -25.77 -0.56
CA TYR A 587 -0.38 -26.13 -1.30
C TYR A 587 0.86 -26.08 -0.39
N GLY A 588 1.50 -27.22 -0.19
CA GLY A 588 2.72 -27.34 0.61
C GLY A 588 2.93 -28.77 1.13
N PRO A 589 4.19 -29.24 1.29
CA PRO A 589 5.42 -28.54 0.94
C PRO A 589 5.66 -28.49 -0.57
N VAL A 590 6.27 -27.42 -1.07
CA VAL A 590 6.67 -27.28 -2.48
C VAL A 590 8.19 -27.05 -2.57
N PRO A 591 8.97 -27.95 -3.19
CA PRO A 591 10.42 -27.85 -3.27
C PRO A 591 10.85 -26.93 -4.43
N PHE A 592 10.59 -25.63 -4.31
CA PHE A 592 10.95 -24.67 -5.35
C PHE A 592 12.47 -24.69 -5.61
N PRO A 593 12.89 -24.95 -6.87
CA PRO A 593 14.25 -25.39 -7.14
C PRO A 593 15.28 -24.25 -7.11
N ILE A 594 14.85 -23.01 -7.37
CA ILE A 594 15.75 -21.85 -7.39
C ILE A 594 16.23 -21.51 -5.98
N SER A 595 15.29 -21.37 -5.04
CA SER A 595 15.61 -21.10 -3.64
C SER A 595 16.41 -22.24 -3.01
N GLN A 596 16.10 -23.50 -3.33
CA GLN A 596 16.90 -24.66 -2.87
C GLN A 596 18.33 -24.59 -3.41
N TYR A 597 18.50 -24.32 -4.71
CA TYR A 597 19.80 -24.20 -5.35
C TYR A 597 20.65 -23.09 -4.74
N MET A 598 20.06 -21.92 -4.41
CA MET A 598 20.77 -20.83 -3.75
C MET A 598 21.38 -21.27 -2.41
N LEU A 599 20.60 -21.98 -1.58
CA LEU A 599 21.07 -22.52 -0.31
C LEU A 599 22.16 -23.58 -0.50
N ASP A 600 21.99 -24.48 -1.48
CA ASP A 600 22.99 -25.51 -1.82
C ASP A 600 24.31 -24.89 -2.30
N GLN A 601 24.27 -23.72 -2.94
CA GLN A 601 25.46 -22.94 -3.33
C GLN A 601 26.04 -22.11 -2.16
N GLY A 602 25.47 -22.20 -0.97
CA GLY A 602 25.94 -21.54 0.25
C GLY A 602 25.52 -20.08 0.38
N TYR A 603 24.49 -19.65 -0.36
CA TYR A 603 23.84 -18.35 -0.11
C TYR A 603 22.81 -18.46 1.01
N LYS A 604 22.57 -17.36 1.69
CA LYS A 604 21.56 -17.22 2.73
C LYS A 604 20.46 -16.27 2.28
N ASP A 605 19.20 -16.67 2.47
CA ASP A 605 18.03 -15.78 2.34
C ASP A 605 18.02 -14.83 3.54
N SER A 606 18.31 -13.55 3.32
CA SER A 606 18.42 -12.59 4.44
C SER A 606 17.13 -12.41 5.22
N PHE A 607 15.97 -12.51 4.56
CA PHE A 607 14.68 -12.37 5.25
C PHE A 607 14.41 -13.58 6.14
N ARG A 608 14.62 -14.80 5.64
CA ARG A 608 14.38 -16.03 6.41
C ARG A 608 15.46 -16.34 7.44
N GLU A 609 16.67 -15.84 7.29
CA GLU A 609 17.67 -15.91 8.35
C GLU A 609 17.26 -15.08 9.58
N ILE A 610 16.73 -13.87 9.35
CA ILE A 610 16.25 -13.00 10.44
C ILE A 610 14.87 -13.42 10.94
N ASN A 611 14.00 -13.92 10.04
CA ASN A 611 12.60 -14.24 10.30
C ASN A 611 12.29 -15.70 9.94
N PRO A 612 12.79 -16.68 10.71
CA PRO A 612 12.75 -18.09 10.32
C PRO A 612 11.37 -18.75 10.41
N ASP A 613 10.41 -18.18 11.15
CA ASP A 613 9.05 -18.71 11.25
C ASP A 613 8.17 -18.15 10.13
N GLU A 614 7.88 -19.00 9.15
CA GLU A 614 7.11 -18.70 7.95
C GLU A 614 5.60 -18.47 8.22
N ILE A 615 5.08 -18.91 9.37
CA ILE A 615 3.70 -18.65 9.78
C ILE A 615 3.59 -17.33 10.51
N ALA A 616 4.54 -17.04 11.41
CA ALA A 616 4.55 -15.79 12.16
C ALA A 616 4.93 -14.60 11.26
N ARG A 617 5.74 -14.85 10.23
CA ARG A 617 6.19 -13.86 9.24
C ARG A 617 5.86 -14.35 7.83
N PRO A 618 4.58 -14.36 7.41
CA PRO A 618 4.12 -14.93 6.14
C PRO A 618 4.17 -13.93 4.97
N GLU A 619 4.88 -12.81 5.11
CA GLU A 619 4.82 -11.71 4.15
C GLU A 619 5.23 -12.13 2.74
N GLY A 620 4.34 -11.87 1.77
CA GLY A 620 4.62 -11.91 0.34
C GLY A 620 5.25 -10.61 -0.18
N THR A 621 5.79 -10.67 -1.40
CA THR A 621 6.37 -9.54 -2.10
C THR A 621 5.73 -9.26 -3.45
N PHE A 622 4.92 -10.15 -4.01
CA PHE A 622 4.25 -9.92 -5.29
C PHE A 622 2.77 -9.65 -5.16
N ALA A 623 2.27 -8.72 -5.98
CA ALA A 623 0.88 -8.30 -6.03
C ALA A 623 0.32 -7.89 -4.64
N VAL A 624 1.14 -7.29 -3.79
CA VAL A 624 0.82 -6.98 -2.38
C VAL A 624 -0.22 -5.88 -2.21
N ILE A 625 -0.48 -5.11 -3.27
CA ILE A 625 -1.57 -4.15 -3.37
C ILE A 625 -2.94 -4.81 -3.58
N TYR A 626 -2.97 -6.12 -3.79
CA TYR A 626 -4.18 -6.93 -3.97
C TYR A 626 -4.34 -7.88 -2.78
N GLY A 627 -5.41 -7.71 -2.01
CA GLY A 627 -5.63 -8.35 -0.72
C GLY A 627 -5.67 -9.88 -0.76
N HIS A 628 -5.88 -10.50 -1.92
CA HIS A 628 -5.86 -11.96 -2.07
C HIS A 628 -4.47 -12.56 -2.30
N LEU A 629 -3.42 -11.74 -2.49
CA LEU A 629 -2.08 -12.18 -2.90
C LEU A 629 -0.97 -11.90 -1.85
N GLN A 630 -1.35 -11.84 -0.57
CA GLN A 630 -0.49 -11.32 0.51
C GLN A 630 0.68 -12.20 0.95
N VAL A 631 0.82 -13.42 0.44
CA VAL A 631 1.79 -14.42 0.92
C VAL A 631 2.75 -14.94 -0.17
N SER A 632 2.64 -14.41 -1.40
CA SER A 632 3.51 -14.80 -2.51
C SER A 632 4.84 -14.03 -2.45
N ARG A 633 5.88 -14.63 -1.86
CA ARG A 633 7.22 -14.03 -1.77
C ARG A 633 8.12 -14.53 -2.89
N ILE A 634 8.41 -13.65 -3.85
CA ILE A 634 9.26 -13.94 -5.02
C ILE A 634 10.45 -12.98 -5.16
N ASP A 635 10.54 -11.98 -4.29
CA ASP A 635 11.61 -11.01 -4.26
C ASP A 635 12.55 -11.29 -3.09
N PHE A 636 13.85 -11.25 -3.34
CA PHE A 636 14.85 -11.71 -2.37
C PHE A 636 16.10 -10.85 -2.36
N LEU A 637 16.73 -10.80 -1.18
CA LEU A 637 18.13 -10.45 -0.99
C LEU A 637 18.87 -11.68 -0.45
N TYR A 638 19.60 -12.36 -1.34
CA TYR A 638 20.51 -13.44 -1.00
C TYR A 638 21.94 -12.91 -0.79
N TYR A 639 22.67 -13.48 0.16
CA TYR A 639 24.06 -13.08 0.39
C TYR A 639 24.98 -14.25 0.73
N LYS A 640 26.29 -14.06 0.52
CA LYS A 640 27.35 -15.05 0.81
C LYS A 640 28.68 -14.36 1.14
N GLY A 641 29.46 -14.97 2.03
CA GLY A 641 30.79 -14.52 2.48
C GLY A 641 30.95 -14.74 4.00
N ASN A 642 32.19 -14.86 4.49
CA ASN A 642 32.42 -15.03 5.95
C ASN A 642 32.49 -13.68 6.69
N ASN A 643 32.73 -12.59 5.97
CA ASN A 643 32.84 -11.24 6.49
C ASN A 643 31.56 -10.39 6.32
N ILE A 644 30.41 -11.01 6.07
CA ILE A 644 29.11 -10.35 5.95
C ILE A 644 28.04 -11.13 6.72
N ARG A 645 27.12 -10.41 7.37
CA ARG A 645 25.89 -10.98 7.96
C ARG A 645 24.73 -10.02 7.87
N ALA A 646 23.51 -10.55 7.74
CA ALA A 646 22.30 -9.77 7.92
C ALA A 646 22.12 -9.43 9.41
N VAL A 647 21.74 -8.20 9.73
CA VAL A 647 21.42 -7.76 11.10
C VAL A 647 19.94 -7.44 11.28
N SER A 648 19.27 -7.00 10.21
CA SER A 648 17.82 -6.86 10.12
C SER A 648 17.36 -7.08 8.68
N SER A 649 16.16 -7.60 8.51
CA SER A 649 15.54 -7.74 7.18
C SER A 649 14.01 -7.63 7.30
N LYS A 650 13.43 -6.79 6.45
CA LYS A 650 11.99 -6.52 6.41
C LYS A 650 11.45 -6.57 4.99
N ILE A 651 10.22 -7.09 4.88
CA ILE A 651 9.35 -6.84 3.74
C ILE A 651 8.57 -5.56 4.04
N VAL A 652 8.66 -4.59 3.14
CA VAL A 652 8.01 -3.28 3.25
C VAL A 652 7.02 -3.13 2.10
N LYS A 653 5.75 -2.94 2.43
CA LYS A 653 4.61 -2.82 1.51
C LYS A 653 3.68 -1.64 1.83
N THR A 654 4.04 -0.79 2.79
CA THR A 654 3.38 0.48 3.08
C THR A 654 4.34 1.64 2.88
N THR A 655 3.80 2.78 2.47
CA THR A 655 4.59 3.99 2.23
C THR A 655 5.20 4.54 3.52
N PRO A 656 6.32 5.27 3.44
CA PRO A 656 6.86 5.97 4.62
C PRO A 656 5.90 7.03 5.16
N GLU A 657 5.09 7.63 4.28
CA GLU A 657 3.94 8.44 4.69
C GLU A 657 2.80 7.52 5.12
N ILE A 658 2.45 7.52 6.40
CA ILE A 658 1.44 6.60 6.94
C ILE A 658 0.07 6.86 6.31
N ASP A 659 -0.67 5.79 6.03
CA ASP A 659 -2.05 5.79 5.49
C ASP A 659 -2.16 6.27 4.03
N ASP A 660 -1.05 6.30 3.29
CA ASP A 660 -1.00 6.59 1.86
C ASP A 660 -0.92 5.29 1.02
N VAL A 661 -1.02 5.38 -0.31
CA VAL A 661 -1.06 4.20 -1.20
C VAL A 661 0.32 3.78 -1.70
N TRP A 662 0.53 2.47 -1.75
CA TRP A 662 1.73 1.85 -2.29
C TRP A 662 1.80 1.94 -3.83
N ALA A 663 3.00 2.18 -4.37
CA ALA A 663 3.23 2.61 -5.75
C ALA A 663 3.59 1.48 -6.74
N SER A 664 3.78 0.26 -6.27
CA SER A 664 4.13 -0.91 -7.09
C SER A 664 3.22 -2.08 -6.73
N ASP A 665 3.06 -3.07 -7.59
CA ASP A 665 2.46 -4.34 -7.22
C ASP A 665 3.41 -5.18 -6.34
N HIS A 666 4.72 -4.90 -6.36
CA HIS A 666 5.70 -5.57 -5.51
C HIS A 666 5.98 -4.82 -4.20
N ALA A 667 6.15 -5.57 -3.10
CA ALA A 667 6.77 -5.08 -1.87
C ALA A 667 8.30 -4.99 -2.04
N ALA A 668 8.94 -4.15 -1.23
CA ALA A 668 10.38 -4.06 -1.17
C ALA A 668 10.97 -5.00 -0.10
N VAL A 669 12.17 -5.50 -0.35
CA VAL A 669 13.00 -6.18 0.67
C VAL A 669 14.10 -5.23 1.11
N LEU A 670 14.08 -4.81 2.38
CA LEU A 670 15.10 -3.96 2.97
C LEU A 670 15.90 -4.76 4.00
N THR A 671 17.19 -4.94 3.73
CA THR A 671 18.10 -5.65 4.64
C THR A 671 19.26 -4.75 5.04
N THR A 672 19.53 -4.69 6.34
CA THR A 672 20.76 -4.10 6.88
C THR A 672 21.79 -5.21 7.05
N PHE A 673 22.99 -5.00 6.52
CA PHE A 673 24.11 -5.91 6.64
C PHE A 673 25.24 -5.28 7.44
N GLU A 674 25.93 -6.11 8.24
CA GLU A 674 27.21 -5.78 8.83
C GLU A 674 28.32 -6.49 8.08
N LEU A 675 29.36 -5.75 7.70
CA LEU A 675 30.56 -6.24 7.06
C LEU A 675 31.74 -6.09 8.00
N THR A 676 32.28 -7.22 8.46
CA THR A 676 33.48 -7.21 9.29
C THR A 676 34.72 -6.86 8.44
N PRO A 677 35.61 -5.99 8.93
CA PRO A 677 36.88 -5.76 8.25
C PRO A 677 37.64 -7.08 8.10
N LEU A 678 38.25 -7.31 6.93
CA LEU A 678 39.19 -8.42 6.76
C LEU A 678 40.29 -8.26 7.81
N SER A 679 40.37 -9.19 8.77
CA SER A 679 41.47 -9.24 9.73
C SER A 679 42.78 -9.22 8.95
N GLY A 680 43.60 -8.19 9.15
CA GLY A 680 44.82 -7.96 8.38
C GLY A 680 45.64 -9.24 8.23
N LYS A 681 45.84 -9.66 6.98
CA LYS A 681 46.92 -10.57 6.62
C LYS A 681 48.14 -9.75 6.23
#